data_AF-A0A328C0Q8-F1
#
_entry.id   AF-A0A328C0Q8-F1
#
_cell.length_a   1.000
_cell.length_b   1.000
_cell.length_c   1.000
_cell.angle_alpha   90.00
_cell.angle_beta   90.00
_cell.angle_gamma   90.00
#
_symmetry.space_group_name_H-M   'P 1'
#
loop_
_entity.id
_entity.type
_entity.pdbx_description
1 polymer ?
#
loop_
_entity_poly.entity_id
_entity_poly.type
_entity_poly.pdbx_seq_one_letter_code
_entity_poly.pdbx_strand_id
1 'polypeptide(L)'
;MPSPARQVLFLLTALTLTAGLSACASTASPPPSQPAFVESPAARSLAEFHIIARPGPWQPEELEELARAADQLPDLLHPDAEAPLFLERRRRPCLFGIGRYTSACPTFSDDGQTFYIYDLILMAPEGPLARQRALPPQAQGQLWRQRALAHALVARLDHQEHLSQTYRWRSINGWDNSGARPKNRDLHGFLRPQGTSSAHLDLVTSAEAFFFREEDLIAADSTLASETYSPDLTFSCQEFTRRRILSGFFDDLDPQWRRGTSRENDPGSYHCPAFERWADLDNLDSIDVLFAAERTDRPQSLFGHLLIHVRHRSAELFRSTGFEYVYQFGAVTDSDIHPLRFVVEGMAGGFLAVFDLSTFRGIDRTYLQLEQRTLRRFRLALAPEQKRYLLERIWEVERRFAYPYFFTTHNCASFLLDLIAPALEREEPLPGKIIAMPTEVLDMLAGIPADDGGPLLRKPDADVLSAEERAIQASETLAGLQSTFTLNESAPEELGPLVETLRRAPPAERARYYGELLPQLQSAVHADPALSTSASALFDAFIALETAELQLVETTLLEFEERAKLQPLRFSASEILELRRDLYRHERAALRARQRNEFLSAVHEHLLRAPRAEPSRSELRAREWRDALVAAHRAATHTQGELIDWMVAREHYQPRQALRAREDRFRSVQLARSQRSLRTSNAGRWGLGLSLDPRALPPQSALRAHLDVALLNDRLGEHRLHGHRPEVEAVALGLQARAPLSQEFFARLDLELTLFRYISLATPRAGSRRSFTDRFGWALELDARHIAGELPLRAHGFFGLVWPIARSESGTSLLALGLGPAADVNVGLTETSGLVGPQVYLMARQHLGGYYANALSLRVRHAEFLNLLPLTSERNLRATLDIDLTLPFAPHALLLRPYLSLEHTSMGSDLGQSYTATAAGLRLELVKDAL
;
A
#
# COMPACT_ATOMS: atom_id res chain seq x y z
N MET A 1 -33.03 15.05 28.02
CA MET A 1 -34.42 15.20 27.52
C MET A 1 -34.50 14.60 26.12
N PRO A 2 -35.32 13.56 25.92
CA PRO A 2 -36.04 13.43 24.65
C PRO A 2 -37.55 13.35 24.93
N SER A 3 -38.35 13.97 24.07
CA SER A 3 -39.80 13.78 24.01
C SER A 3 -40.23 13.58 22.56
N PRO A 4 -41.30 12.78 22.32
CA PRO A 4 -41.51 11.98 21.11
C PRO A 4 -42.86 12.28 20.40
N ALA A 5 -43.11 11.61 19.27
CA ALA A 5 -44.43 11.28 18.70
C ALA A 5 -44.20 10.47 17.40
N ARG A 6 -44.73 9.26 17.12
CA ARG A 6 -45.86 8.44 17.60
C ARG A 6 -45.54 6.96 17.27
N GLN A 7 -45.52 6.03 18.27
CA GLN A 7 -46.58 5.08 18.68
C GLN A 7 -46.85 3.96 17.64
N VAL A 8 -46.58 2.65 17.83
CA VAL A 8 -46.68 1.68 18.95
C VAL A 8 -48.10 1.51 19.49
N LEU A 9 -48.72 0.32 19.28
CA LEU A 9 -49.21 -0.52 20.38
C LEU A 9 -49.55 -1.95 19.94
N PHE A 10 -48.88 -2.91 20.58
CA PHE A 10 -49.22 -4.33 20.67
C PHE A 10 -49.91 -4.55 22.04
N LEU A 11 -50.86 -5.48 22.07
CA LEU A 11 -51.31 -6.34 23.19
C LEU A 11 -52.39 -5.90 24.22
N LEU A 12 -53.41 -6.79 24.24
CA LEU A 12 -54.20 -7.34 25.35
C LEU A 12 -55.47 -6.60 25.83
N THR A 13 -56.63 -7.17 25.45
CA THR A 13 -57.76 -7.43 26.37
C THR A 13 -58.64 -8.57 25.84
N ALA A 14 -59.23 -9.31 26.77
CA ALA A 14 -59.80 -10.65 26.62
C ALA A 14 -61.32 -10.69 26.44
N LEU A 15 -61.83 -11.88 26.09
CA LEU A 15 -63.13 -12.48 26.48
C LEU A 15 -64.44 -11.87 25.91
N THR A 16 -65.08 -12.54 24.95
CA THR A 16 -66.34 -13.34 25.11
C THR A 16 -67.16 -13.54 23.81
N LEU A 17 -67.62 -14.80 23.65
CA LEU A 17 -68.88 -15.30 23.08
C LEU A 17 -69.23 -15.25 21.55
N THR A 18 -69.26 -16.48 21.02
CA THR A 18 -70.35 -17.16 20.28
C THR A 18 -70.56 -16.99 18.77
N ALA A 19 -70.44 -18.17 18.13
CA ALA A 19 -71.39 -18.80 17.19
C ALA A 19 -71.34 -18.43 15.70
N GLY A 20 -70.98 -19.44 14.91
CA GLY A 20 -71.13 -19.50 13.46
C GLY A 20 -70.68 -20.85 12.91
N LEU A 21 -71.37 -21.92 13.30
CA LEU A 21 -71.25 -23.25 12.69
C LEU A 21 -71.67 -23.19 11.21
N SER A 22 -70.85 -23.74 10.33
CA SER A 22 -71.32 -24.42 9.12
C SER A 22 -70.35 -25.55 8.80
N ALA A 23 -70.86 -26.76 8.98
CA ALA A 23 -70.24 -28.03 8.64
C ALA A 23 -70.24 -28.22 7.11
N CYS A 24 -69.21 -28.87 6.57
CA CYS A 24 -69.32 -30.20 5.95
C CYS A 24 -68.06 -30.61 5.16
N ALA A 25 -67.87 -31.93 5.12
CA ALA A 25 -67.04 -32.72 4.21
C ALA A 25 -65.55 -32.87 4.55
N SER A 26 -65.31 -33.85 5.41
CA SER A 26 -64.14 -34.72 5.39
C SER A 26 -63.92 -35.32 4.00
N THR A 27 -62.79 -35.02 3.38
CA THR A 27 -62.18 -35.88 2.35
C THR A 27 -60.88 -36.40 2.93
N ALA A 28 -60.82 -37.72 3.11
CA ALA A 28 -59.60 -38.40 3.53
C ALA A 28 -58.52 -38.16 2.47
N SER A 29 -57.36 -37.65 2.90
CA SER A 29 -56.16 -37.62 2.07
C SER A 29 -55.77 -39.06 1.70
N PRO A 30 -55.42 -39.36 0.44
CA PRO A 30 -54.85 -40.66 0.09
C PRO A 30 -53.47 -40.81 0.76
N PRO A 31 -52.99 -42.04 1.00
CA PRO A 31 -51.63 -42.25 1.49
C PRO A 31 -50.61 -41.67 0.49
N PRO A 32 -49.41 -41.27 0.94
CA PRO A 32 -48.39 -40.76 0.03
C PRO A 32 -48.09 -41.83 -1.02
N SER A 33 -48.35 -41.51 -2.28
CA SER A 33 -47.93 -42.36 -3.40
C SER A 33 -46.41 -42.47 -3.35
N GLN A 34 -45.89 -43.70 -3.43
CA GLN A 34 -44.47 -43.94 -3.67
C GLN A 34 -44.00 -43.01 -4.81
N PRO A 35 -42.88 -42.28 -4.66
CA PRO A 35 -42.42 -41.40 -5.71
C PRO A 35 -42.22 -42.25 -6.97
N ALA A 36 -42.96 -41.92 -8.02
CA ALA A 36 -42.70 -42.52 -9.33
C ALA A 36 -41.26 -42.17 -9.72
N PHE A 37 -40.53 -43.10 -10.33
CA PHE A 37 -39.12 -42.93 -10.74
C PHE A 37 -38.97 -43.12 -12.25
N VAL A 38 -37.90 -42.59 -12.83
CA VAL A 38 -37.56 -42.87 -14.23
C VAL A 38 -36.87 -44.23 -14.31
N GLU A 39 -37.47 -45.19 -15.02
CA GLU A 39 -36.86 -46.51 -15.24
C GLU A 39 -35.97 -46.49 -16.49
N SER A 40 -34.68 -46.16 -16.31
CA SER A 40 -33.64 -46.28 -17.36
C SER A 40 -32.31 -46.78 -16.77
N PRO A 41 -31.40 -47.36 -17.57
CA PRO A 41 -30.07 -47.75 -17.09
C PRO A 41 -29.30 -46.57 -16.47
N ALA A 42 -29.35 -45.39 -17.09
CA ALA A 42 -28.71 -44.18 -16.58
C ALA A 42 -29.32 -43.69 -15.26
N ALA A 43 -30.64 -43.75 -15.11
CA ALA A 43 -31.31 -43.39 -13.86
C ALA A 43 -30.99 -44.36 -12.72
N ARG A 44 -30.78 -45.65 -13.01
CA ARG A 44 -30.30 -46.63 -12.03
C ARG A 44 -28.86 -46.35 -11.58
N SER A 45 -27.97 -46.01 -12.51
CA SER A 45 -26.59 -45.62 -12.19
C SER A 45 -26.54 -44.35 -11.32
N LEU A 46 -27.36 -43.33 -11.61
CA LEU A 46 -27.47 -42.15 -10.74
C LEU A 46 -27.93 -42.51 -9.31
N ALA A 47 -28.85 -43.48 -9.17
CA ALA A 47 -29.37 -43.89 -7.88
C ALA A 47 -28.33 -44.62 -7.01
N GLU A 48 -27.29 -45.22 -7.61
CA GLU A 48 -26.14 -45.79 -6.88
C GLU A 48 -25.38 -44.71 -6.10
N PHE A 49 -25.36 -43.49 -6.63
CA PHE A 49 -24.80 -42.29 -5.99
C PHE A 49 -25.84 -41.50 -5.17
N HIS A 50 -26.99 -42.11 -4.83
CA HIS A 50 -28.10 -41.47 -4.12
C HIS A 50 -28.65 -40.19 -4.80
N ILE A 51 -28.54 -40.11 -6.14
CA ILE A 51 -29.11 -39.06 -6.98
C ILE A 51 -30.32 -39.64 -7.73
N ILE A 52 -31.51 -39.10 -7.49
CA ILE A 52 -32.77 -39.68 -7.95
C ILE A 52 -33.43 -38.76 -8.99
N ALA A 53 -33.52 -39.23 -10.24
CA ALA A 53 -34.27 -38.53 -11.29
C ALA A 53 -35.78 -38.74 -11.15
N ARG A 54 -36.53 -37.65 -10.90
CA ARG A 54 -38.00 -37.66 -10.88
C ARG A 54 -38.57 -37.78 -12.31
N PRO A 55 -39.77 -38.36 -12.48
CA PRO A 55 -40.44 -38.45 -13.77
C PRO A 55 -40.61 -37.07 -14.38
N GLY A 56 -40.22 -36.96 -15.65
CA GLY A 56 -40.18 -35.69 -16.34
C GLY A 56 -39.82 -35.86 -17.82
N PRO A 57 -39.78 -34.77 -18.59
CA PRO A 57 -39.51 -34.77 -20.01
C PRO A 57 -38.00 -34.92 -20.32
N TRP A 58 -37.35 -35.90 -19.72
CA TRP A 58 -35.93 -36.21 -19.91
C TRP A 58 -35.66 -36.71 -21.32
N GLN A 59 -34.56 -36.25 -21.93
CA GLN A 59 -33.99 -36.92 -23.09
C GLN A 59 -33.05 -38.05 -22.64
N PRO A 60 -32.97 -39.18 -23.36
CA PRO A 60 -32.08 -40.29 -22.98
C PRO A 60 -30.62 -39.85 -22.79
N GLU A 61 -30.11 -39.03 -23.69
CA GLU A 61 -28.72 -38.51 -23.67
C GLU A 61 -28.46 -37.62 -22.43
N GLU A 62 -29.45 -36.88 -21.94
CA GLU A 62 -29.29 -36.02 -20.75
C GLU A 62 -29.00 -36.85 -19.49
N LEU A 63 -29.74 -37.95 -19.30
CA LEU A 63 -29.55 -38.82 -18.14
C LEU A 63 -28.24 -39.60 -18.22
N GLU A 64 -27.84 -40.05 -19.41
CA GLU A 64 -26.57 -40.74 -19.63
C GLU A 64 -25.36 -39.83 -19.36
N GLU A 65 -25.44 -38.55 -19.72
CA GLU A 65 -24.40 -37.57 -19.41
C GLU A 65 -24.33 -37.24 -17.92
N LEU A 66 -25.48 -37.11 -17.25
CA LEU A 66 -25.53 -36.88 -15.79
C LEU A 66 -25.00 -38.09 -15.01
N ALA A 67 -25.33 -39.32 -15.42
CA ALA A 67 -24.80 -40.53 -14.80
C ALA A 67 -23.27 -40.62 -14.93
N ARG A 68 -22.74 -40.35 -16.14
CA ARG A 68 -21.28 -40.26 -16.36
C ARG A 68 -20.62 -39.15 -15.54
N ALA A 69 -21.30 -38.01 -15.37
CA ALA A 69 -20.79 -36.92 -14.55
C ALA A 69 -20.71 -37.31 -13.07
N ALA A 70 -21.70 -38.05 -12.55
CA ALA A 70 -21.73 -38.51 -11.16
C ALA A 70 -20.53 -39.43 -10.83
N ASP A 71 -20.25 -40.37 -11.74
CA ASP A 71 -19.13 -41.32 -11.65
C ASP A 71 -17.74 -40.64 -11.69
N GLN A 72 -17.66 -39.47 -12.31
CA GLN A 72 -16.40 -38.70 -12.42
C GLN A 72 -16.13 -37.77 -11.24
N LEU A 73 -17.07 -37.64 -10.31
CA LEU A 73 -16.99 -36.78 -9.13
C LEU A 73 -16.61 -37.60 -7.89
N PRO A 74 -15.95 -36.99 -6.89
CA PRO A 74 -15.52 -37.69 -5.68
C PRO A 74 -16.70 -38.15 -4.82
N ASP A 75 -16.54 -39.28 -4.13
CA ASP A 75 -17.57 -39.87 -3.25
C ASP A 75 -18.05 -38.91 -2.16
N LEU A 76 -17.17 -38.04 -1.65
CA LEU A 76 -17.53 -37.02 -0.63
C LEU A 76 -18.59 -36.01 -1.12
N LEU A 77 -18.76 -35.85 -2.43
CA LEU A 77 -19.79 -34.97 -3.00
C LEU A 77 -21.14 -35.69 -3.11
N HIS A 78 -21.18 -37.01 -3.04
CA HIS A 78 -22.41 -37.76 -3.23
C HIS A 78 -23.30 -37.63 -1.99
N PRO A 79 -24.63 -37.44 -2.16
CA PRO A 79 -25.56 -37.35 -1.04
C PRO A 79 -25.62 -38.65 -0.23
N ASP A 80 -25.93 -38.55 1.06
CA ASP A 80 -26.23 -39.73 1.87
C ASP A 80 -27.59 -40.35 1.50
N ALA A 81 -27.72 -41.66 1.75
CA ALA A 81 -28.96 -42.41 1.57
C ALA A 81 -30.14 -41.81 2.36
N GLU A 82 -29.88 -41.16 3.50
CA GLU A 82 -30.90 -40.53 4.35
C GLU A 82 -31.38 -39.16 3.80
N ALA A 83 -30.60 -38.53 2.91
CA ALA A 83 -30.89 -37.21 2.36
C ALA A 83 -30.56 -37.11 0.85
N PRO A 84 -31.19 -37.96 0.00
CA PRO A 84 -30.87 -38.05 -1.42
C PRO A 84 -31.12 -36.72 -2.16
N LEU A 85 -30.41 -36.53 -3.27
CA LEU A 85 -30.64 -35.40 -4.19
C LEU A 85 -31.67 -35.80 -5.24
N PHE A 86 -32.79 -35.09 -5.32
CA PHE A 86 -33.77 -35.28 -6.38
C PHE A 86 -33.48 -34.37 -7.57
N LEU A 87 -33.44 -34.91 -8.79
CA LEU A 87 -33.36 -34.13 -10.02
C LEU A 87 -34.74 -34.03 -10.66
N GLU A 88 -35.17 -32.82 -11.01
CA GLU A 88 -36.46 -32.58 -11.70
C GLU A 88 -36.25 -31.80 -13.00
N ARG A 89 -36.64 -32.40 -14.12
CA ARG A 89 -36.53 -31.82 -15.46
C ARG A 89 -37.73 -30.92 -15.78
N ARG A 90 -37.45 -29.66 -16.17
CA ARG A 90 -38.45 -28.64 -16.49
C ARG A 90 -38.30 -28.12 -17.92
N ARG A 91 -39.39 -28.03 -18.68
CA ARG A 91 -39.42 -27.47 -20.06
C ARG A 91 -39.26 -25.95 -20.13
N ARG A 92 -39.12 -25.28 -18.99
CA ARG A 92 -38.85 -23.85 -19.00
C ARG A 92 -37.40 -23.67 -19.46
N PRO A 93 -37.11 -22.78 -20.42
CA PRO A 93 -35.73 -22.55 -20.82
C PRO A 93 -35.07 -21.58 -19.84
N CYS A 94 -33.88 -21.94 -19.36
CA CYS A 94 -33.05 -21.11 -18.48
C CYS A 94 -31.59 -21.13 -18.99
N LEU A 95 -30.85 -20.06 -18.71
CA LEU A 95 -29.45 -19.94 -19.15
C LEU A 95 -28.62 -21.12 -18.63
N PHE A 96 -27.87 -21.75 -19.52
CA PHE A 96 -27.01 -22.90 -19.22
C PHE A 96 -27.75 -24.14 -18.69
N GLY A 97 -29.09 -24.20 -18.80
CA GLY A 97 -29.88 -25.35 -18.35
C GLY A 97 -29.95 -25.49 -16.82
N ILE A 98 -29.48 -24.50 -16.08
CA ILE A 98 -29.43 -24.49 -14.61
C ILE A 98 -30.25 -23.29 -14.09
N GLY A 99 -30.83 -23.43 -12.89
CA GLY A 99 -31.47 -22.32 -12.20
C GLY A 99 -30.50 -21.16 -11.89
N ARG A 100 -31.07 -19.99 -11.60
CA ARG A 100 -30.34 -18.74 -11.33
C ARG A 100 -30.64 -18.17 -9.94
N TYR A 101 -31.16 -18.98 -9.03
CA TYR A 101 -31.62 -18.54 -7.69
C TYR A 101 -32.62 -17.37 -7.77
N THR A 102 -33.46 -17.37 -8.80
CA THR A 102 -34.52 -16.37 -9.00
C THR A 102 -35.88 -17.05 -8.91
N SER A 103 -36.94 -16.29 -8.64
CA SER A 103 -38.31 -16.83 -8.69
C SER A 103 -38.71 -17.37 -10.07
N ALA A 104 -38.12 -16.84 -11.16
CA ALA A 104 -38.37 -17.30 -12.52
C ALA A 104 -37.65 -18.62 -12.86
N CYS A 105 -36.37 -18.72 -12.48
CA CYS A 105 -35.54 -19.92 -12.64
C CYS A 105 -34.96 -20.28 -11.26
N PRO A 106 -35.73 -20.93 -10.37
CA PRO A 106 -35.20 -21.41 -9.09
C PRO A 106 -34.16 -22.52 -9.34
N THR A 107 -33.13 -22.59 -8.52
CA THR A 107 -32.08 -23.62 -8.63
C THR A 107 -32.46 -24.88 -7.85
N PHE A 108 -32.95 -24.67 -6.63
CA PHE A 108 -33.42 -25.74 -5.75
C PHE A 108 -34.89 -25.50 -5.36
N SER A 109 -35.56 -26.56 -4.89
CA SER A 109 -36.80 -26.45 -4.11
C SER A 109 -36.56 -25.72 -2.78
N ASP A 110 -37.64 -25.25 -2.16
CA ASP A 110 -37.57 -24.49 -0.89
C ASP A 110 -36.93 -25.30 0.26
N ASP A 111 -37.01 -26.62 0.21
CA ASP A 111 -36.38 -27.56 1.16
C ASP A 111 -34.94 -27.95 0.80
N GLY A 112 -34.41 -27.48 -0.34
CA GLY A 112 -33.06 -27.79 -0.83
C GLY A 112 -32.86 -29.24 -1.33
N GLN A 113 -33.89 -30.09 -1.34
CA GLN A 113 -33.76 -31.51 -1.71
C GLN A 113 -33.89 -31.76 -3.21
N THR A 114 -34.60 -30.90 -3.95
CA THR A 114 -34.80 -31.04 -5.39
C THR A 114 -33.98 -30.00 -6.15
N PHE A 115 -33.14 -30.43 -7.08
CA PHE A 115 -32.42 -29.58 -8.02
C PHE A 115 -33.11 -29.59 -9.39
N TYR A 116 -33.29 -28.40 -9.97
CA TYR A 116 -34.04 -28.24 -11.21
C TYR A 116 -33.11 -28.16 -12.43
N ILE A 117 -33.37 -29.03 -13.42
CA ILE A 117 -32.69 -29.02 -14.71
C ILE A 117 -33.65 -28.48 -15.78
N TYR A 118 -33.19 -27.49 -16.55
CA TYR A 118 -34.01 -26.72 -17.48
C TYR A 118 -33.64 -26.97 -18.94
N ASP A 119 -34.49 -26.53 -19.87
CA ASP A 119 -34.11 -26.46 -21.28
C ASP A 119 -32.91 -25.51 -21.43
N LEU A 120 -31.84 -26.00 -22.06
CA LEU A 120 -30.56 -25.33 -22.17
C LEU A 120 -30.62 -24.16 -23.16
N ILE A 121 -30.32 -22.94 -22.67
CA ILE A 121 -29.98 -21.79 -23.51
C ILE A 121 -28.48 -21.53 -23.41
N LEU A 122 -27.75 -21.66 -24.52
CA LEU A 122 -26.36 -21.23 -24.63
C LEU A 122 -26.30 -19.74 -25.01
N MET A 123 -25.44 -18.98 -24.35
CA MET A 123 -25.11 -17.61 -24.76
C MET A 123 -23.86 -17.61 -25.63
N ALA A 124 -23.67 -16.54 -26.41
CA ALA A 124 -22.38 -16.29 -27.02
C ALA A 124 -21.29 -16.26 -25.93
N PRO A 125 -20.22 -17.06 -26.05
CA PRO A 125 -19.16 -17.10 -25.05
C PRO A 125 -18.37 -15.79 -25.06
N GLU A 126 -18.71 -14.89 -24.15
CA GLU A 126 -18.07 -13.60 -23.93
C GLU A 126 -17.70 -13.42 -22.45
N GLY A 127 -16.84 -12.43 -22.17
CA GLY A 127 -16.45 -12.11 -20.79
C GLY A 127 -15.80 -13.31 -20.09
N PRO A 128 -16.28 -13.69 -18.89
CA PRO A 128 -15.87 -14.89 -18.15
C PRO A 128 -15.93 -16.21 -18.93
N LEU A 129 -16.82 -16.31 -19.92
CA LEU A 129 -17.09 -17.54 -20.66
C LEU A 129 -16.31 -17.64 -21.98
N ALA A 130 -15.44 -16.67 -22.28
CA ALA A 130 -14.71 -16.59 -23.55
C ALA A 130 -13.92 -17.87 -23.88
N ARG A 131 -13.47 -18.64 -22.87
CA ARG A 131 -12.78 -19.93 -23.04
C ARG A 131 -13.61 -20.97 -23.78
N GLN A 132 -14.94 -20.92 -23.65
CA GLN A 132 -15.85 -21.86 -24.32
C GLN A 132 -15.91 -21.67 -25.84
N ARG A 133 -15.34 -20.59 -26.40
CA ARG A 133 -15.13 -20.44 -27.86
C ARG A 133 -14.25 -21.55 -28.44
N ALA A 134 -13.44 -22.18 -27.61
CA ALA A 134 -12.64 -23.34 -28.00
C ALA A 134 -13.48 -24.57 -28.35
N LEU A 135 -14.75 -24.63 -27.96
CA LEU A 135 -15.63 -25.78 -28.13
C LEU A 135 -16.79 -25.49 -29.09
N PRO A 136 -17.25 -26.47 -29.89
CA PRO A 136 -18.47 -26.38 -30.67
C PRO A 136 -19.73 -26.36 -29.76
N PRO A 137 -20.87 -25.81 -30.23
CA PRO A 137 -22.09 -25.69 -29.41
C PRO A 137 -22.59 -27.00 -28.79
N GLN A 138 -22.43 -28.13 -29.48
CA GLN A 138 -22.82 -29.45 -28.96
C GLN A 138 -21.98 -29.84 -27.73
N ALA A 139 -20.65 -29.68 -27.81
CA ALA A 139 -19.73 -29.95 -26.70
C ALA A 139 -19.95 -28.97 -25.54
N GLN A 140 -20.28 -27.71 -25.83
CA GLN A 140 -20.71 -26.76 -24.79
C GLN A 140 -21.96 -27.26 -24.05
N GLY A 141 -22.93 -27.82 -24.77
CA GLY A 141 -24.14 -28.38 -24.17
C GLY A 141 -23.84 -29.56 -23.24
N GLN A 142 -22.96 -30.47 -23.66
CA GLN A 142 -22.48 -31.57 -22.82
C GLN A 142 -21.80 -31.04 -21.55
N LEU A 143 -20.87 -30.10 -21.70
CA LEU A 143 -20.14 -29.49 -20.59
C LEU A 143 -21.09 -28.87 -19.56
N TRP A 144 -22.12 -28.14 -20.00
CA TRP A 144 -23.07 -27.49 -19.09
C TRP A 144 -23.97 -28.48 -18.34
N ARG A 145 -24.30 -29.64 -18.94
CA ARG A 145 -25.05 -30.70 -18.24
C ARG A 145 -24.20 -31.37 -17.16
N GLN A 146 -22.90 -31.60 -17.43
CA GLN A 146 -21.96 -32.09 -16.41
C GLN A 146 -21.79 -31.07 -15.27
N ARG A 147 -21.60 -29.79 -15.62
CA ARG A 147 -21.50 -28.68 -14.65
C ARG A 147 -22.77 -28.50 -13.81
N ALA A 148 -23.96 -28.81 -14.35
CA ALA A 148 -25.21 -28.76 -13.58
C ALA A 148 -25.17 -29.69 -12.37
N LEU A 149 -24.61 -30.90 -12.53
CA LEU A 149 -24.49 -31.83 -11.41
C LEU A 149 -23.43 -31.38 -10.40
N ALA A 150 -22.25 -30.94 -10.86
CA ALA A 150 -21.24 -30.37 -9.96
C ALA A 150 -21.79 -29.16 -9.18
N HIS A 151 -22.57 -28.29 -9.81
CA HIS A 151 -23.23 -27.17 -9.15
C HIS A 151 -24.11 -27.65 -7.99
N ALA A 152 -24.95 -28.64 -8.23
CA ALA A 152 -25.89 -29.14 -7.23
C ALA A 152 -25.17 -29.72 -6.00
N LEU A 153 -24.15 -30.55 -6.25
CA LEU A 153 -23.44 -31.27 -5.18
C LEU A 153 -22.51 -30.33 -4.39
N VAL A 154 -21.74 -29.48 -5.07
CA VAL A 154 -20.84 -28.53 -4.39
C VAL A 154 -21.63 -27.47 -3.62
N ALA A 155 -22.78 -27.01 -4.12
CA ALA A 155 -23.62 -26.08 -3.37
C ALA A 155 -24.11 -26.67 -2.04
N ARG A 156 -24.42 -27.97 -2.01
CA ARG A 156 -24.80 -28.67 -0.77
C ARG A 156 -23.61 -28.87 0.15
N LEU A 157 -22.45 -29.29 -0.38
CA LEU A 157 -21.23 -29.43 0.40
C LEU A 157 -20.84 -28.10 1.06
N ASP A 158 -20.84 -26.99 0.31
CA ASP A 158 -20.49 -25.69 0.88
C ASP A 158 -21.48 -25.20 1.95
N HIS A 159 -22.75 -25.58 1.83
CA HIS A 159 -23.74 -25.30 2.88
C HIS A 159 -23.43 -26.06 4.18
N GLN A 160 -22.85 -27.26 4.09
CA GLN A 160 -22.46 -28.08 5.24
C GLN A 160 -21.10 -27.67 5.82
N GLU A 161 -20.10 -27.50 4.96
CA GLU A 161 -18.70 -27.30 5.34
C GLU A 161 -18.26 -25.83 5.40
N HIS A 162 -19.09 -24.90 4.89
CA HIS A 162 -18.80 -23.46 4.87
C HIS A 162 -17.46 -23.08 4.20
N LEU A 163 -17.03 -23.84 3.19
CA LEU A 163 -15.78 -23.64 2.45
C LEU A 163 -15.64 -22.22 1.90
N SER A 164 -16.73 -21.65 1.39
CA SER A 164 -16.79 -20.30 0.82
C SER A 164 -16.63 -19.19 1.87
N GLN A 165 -16.80 -19.50 3.15
CA GLN A 165 -16.62 -18.57 4.27
C GLN A 165 -15.19 -18.56 4.81
N THR A 166 -14.35 -19.52 4.41
CA THR A 166 -12.93 -19.54 4.77
C THR A 166 -12.21 -18.31 4.23
N TYR A 167 -11.19 -17.84 4.97
CA TYR A 167 -10.39 -16.70 4.51
C TYR A 167 -9.65 -17.01 3.19
N ARG A 168 -9.12 -18.24 3.04
CA ARG A 168 -8.43 -18.68 1.81
C ARG A 168 -9.30 -18.43 0.58
N TRP A 169 -10.57 -18.86 0.60
CA TRP A 169 -11.49 -18.61 -0.51
C TRP A 169 -11.84 -17.12 -0.67
N ARG A 170 -12.24 -16.47 0.44
CA ARG A 170 -12.69 -15.07 0.40
C ARG A 170 -11.60 -14.11 -0.08
N SER A 171 -10.33 -14.41 0.17
CA SER A 171 -9.18 -13.60 -0.26
C SER A 171 -9.02 -13.51 -1.79
N ILE A 172 -9.54 -14.49 -2.55
CA ILE A 172 -9.37 -14.54 -4.01
C ILE A 172 -9.98 -13.29 -4.67
N ASN A 173 -11.23 -12.94 -4.35
CA ASN A 173 -11.93 -11.77 -4.87
C ASN A 173 -12.19 -10.68 -3.82
N GLY A 174 -11.59 -10.84 -2.63
CA GLY A 174 -11.73 -9.92 -1.50
C GLY A 174 -13.16 -9.84 -0.99
N TRP A 175 -13.80 -10.98 -0.72
CA TRP A 175 -15.15 -11.04 -0.16
C TRP A 175 -15.19 -10.53 1.28
N ASP A 176 -16.25 -9.80 1.64
CA ASP A 176 -16.50 -9.38 3.03
C ASP A 176 -16.76 -10.57 3.97
N ASN A 177 -16.88 -10.32 5.28
CA ASN A 177 -17.12 -11.37 6.28
C ASN A 177 -18.45 -12.09 6.14
N SER A 178 -19.40 -11.54 5.39
CA SER A 178 -20.66 -12.22 5.08
C SER A 178 -20.60 -13.02 3.77
N GLY A 179 -19.54 -12.86 2.98
CA GLY A 179 -19.46 -13.40 1.63
C GLY A 179 -20.46 -12.77 0.66
N ALA A 180 -21.05 -11.61 0.98
CA ALA A 180 -22.12 -11.01 0.18
C ALA A 180 -21.62 -9.98 -0.85
N ARG A 181 -20.46 -9.35 -0.58
CA ARG A 181 -19.91 -8.29 -1.42
C ARG A 181 -18.44 -8.55 -1.73
N PRO A 182 -18.05 -8.66 -3.02
CA PRO A 182 -16.66 -8.76 -3.40
C PRO A 182 -16.04 -7.36 -3.51
N LYS A 183 -14.75 -7.24 -3.18
CA LYS A 183 -13.95 -6.06 -3.52
C LYS A 183 -13.68 -6.01 -5.03
N ASN A 184 -13.48 -7.16 -5.68
CA ASN A 184 -13.24 -7.19 -7.12
C ASN A 184 -14.47 -6.72 -7.91
N ARG A 185 -14.31 -5.67 -8.71
CA ARG A 185 -15.32 -5.12 -9.61
C ARG A 185 -15.13 -5.57 -11.06
N ASP A 186 -14.06 -6.31 -11.35
CA ASP A 186 -13.86 -6.89 -12.68
C ASP A 186 -14.63 -8.21 -12.80
N LEU A 187 -15.56 -8.26 -13.76
CA LEU A 187 -16.33 -9.47 -14.05
C LEU A 187 -15.45 -10.63 -14.48
N HIS A 188 -14.29 -10.38 -15.11
CA HIS A 188 -13.33 -11.41 -15.51
C HIS A 188 -12.59 -12.05 -14.32
N GLY A 189 -12.74 -11.51 -13.12
CA GLY A 189 -12.29 -12.14 -11.88
C GLY A 189 -13.15 -13.33 -11.42
N PHE A 190 -14.27 -13.59 -12.10
CA PHE A 190 -15.20 -14.67 -11.81
C PHE A 190 -15.32 -15.57 -13.04
N LEU A 191 -15.63 -16.86 -12.84
CA LEU A 191 -15.82 -17.80 -13.96
C LEU A 191 -17.21 -17.71 -14.59
N ARG A 192 -18.17 -17.19 -13.83
CA ARG A 192 -19.53 -16.92 -14.29
C ARG A 192 -19.99 -15.59 -13.71
N PRO A 193 -20.81 -14.81 -14.44
CA PRO A 193 -21.43 -13.61 -13.87
C PRO A 193 -22.22 -13.88 -12.59
N GLN A 194 -22.79 -15.09 -12.44
CA GLN A 194 -23.49 -15.50 -11.23
C GLN A 194 -22.58 -15.58 -9.99
N GLY A 195 -21.28 -15.83 -10.17
CA GLY A 195 -20.31 -15.86 -9.08
C GLY A 195 -20.11 -14.50 -8.40
N THR A 196 -20.52 -13.38 -9.03
CA THR A 196 -20.40 -12.04 -8.42
C THR A 196 -21.41 -11.81 -7.30
N SER A 197 -22.41 -12.69 -7.15
CA SER A 197 -23.52 -12.48 -6.22
C SER A 197 -23.19 -12.88 -4.79
N SER A 198 -22.33 -13.87 -4.57
CA SER A 198 -21.85 -14.27 -3.24
C SER A 198 -20.59 -15.13 -3.33
N ALA A 199 -19.82 -15.19 -2.25
CA ALA A 199 -18.65 -16.07 -2.11
C ALA A 199 -19.03 -17.54 -2.32
N HIS A 200 -20.22 -17.94 -1.88
CA HIS A 200 -20.82 -19.24 -2.14
C HIS A 200 -20.96 -19.51 -3.64
N LEU A 201 -21.57 -18.59 -4.40
CA LEU A 201 -21.74 -18.77 -5.84
C LEU A 201 -20.41 -18.67 -6.61
N ASP A 202 -19.45 -17.88 -6.13
CA ASP A 202 -18.07 -17.87 -6.66
C ASP A 202 -17.43 -19.25 -6.49
N LEU A 203 -17.56 -19.87 -5.31
CA LEU A 203 -17.07 -21.23 -5.03
C LEU A 203 -17.73 -22.26 -5.94
N VAL A 204 -19.06 -22.32 -5.95
CA VAL A 204 -19.81 -23.33 -6.71
C VAL A 204 -19.51 -23.21 -8.20
N THR A 205 -19.54 -22.00 -8.76
CA THR A 205 -19.23 -21.79 -10.19
C THR A 205 -17.76 -21.99 -10.53
N SER A 206 -16.86 -21.85 -9.56
CA SER A 206 -15.45 -22.23 -9.72
C SER A 206 -15.26 -23.74 -9.72
N ALA A 207 -15.96 -24.45 -8.84
CA ALA A 207 -15.92 -25.90 -8.74
C ALA A 207 -16.53 -26.58 -9.99
N GLU A 208 -17.59 -26.01 -10.57
CA GLU A 208 -18.11 -26.42 -11.89
C GLU A 208 -16.99 -26.51 -12.94
N ALA A 209 -16.17 -25.46 -13.03
CA ALA A 209 -15.07 -25.40 -13.98
C ALA A 209 -13.88 -26.25 -13.57
N PHE A 210 -13.66 -26.47 -12.27
CA PHE A 210 -12.58 -27.31 -11.76
C PHE A 210 -12.79 -28.80 -12.08
N PHE A 211 -13.99 -29.32 -11.84
CA PHE A 211 -14.29 -30.74 -12.09
C PHE A 211 -14.51 -31.05 -13.58
N PHE A 212 -15.18 -30.14 -14.30
CA PHE A 212 -15.49 -30.30 -15.71
C PHE A 212 -14.91 -29.14 -16.51
N ARG A 213 -13.71 -29.37 -17.08
CA ARG A 213 -12.95 -28.35 -17.82
C ARG A 213 -13.15 -28.47 -19.32
N GLU A 214 -13.06 -27.34 -20.00
CA GLU A 214 -13.05 -27.30 -21.47
C GLU A 214 -11.88 -28.11 -22.05
N GLU A 215 -10.69 -28.03 -21.42
CA GLU A 215 -9.49 -28.75 -21.86
C GLU A 215 -9.59 -30.28 -21.77
N ASP A 216 -10.41 -30.82 -20.87
CA ASP A 216 -10.55 -32.27 -20.72
C ASP A 216 -11.34 -32.89 -21.87
N LEU A 217 -12.40 -32.19 -22.33
CA LEU A 217 -13.16 -32.61 -23.50
C LEU A 217 -12.29 -32.58 -24.76
N ILE A 218 -11.44 -31.56 -24.90
CA ILE A 218 -10.51 -31.43 -26.03
C ILE A 218 -9.39 -32.50 -25.95
N ALA A 219 -8.91 -32.82 -24.75
CA ALA A 219 -7.92 -33.87 -24.56
C ALA A 219 -8.49 -35.26 -24.89
N ALA A 220 -9.76 -35.50 -24.56
CA ALA A 220 -10.47 -36.74 -24.90
C ALA A 220 -10.76 -36.85 -26.40
N ASP A 221 -11.13 -35.74 -27.05
CA ASP A 221 -11.36 -35.66 -28.49
C ASP A 221 -10.80 -34.35 -29.07
N SER A 222 -9.60 -34.44 -29.64
CA SER A 222 -8.89 -33.30 -30.24
C SER A 222 -9.65 -32.65 -31.40
N THR A 223 -10.63 -33.32 -32.01
CA THR A 223 -11.44 -32.74 -33.11
C THR A 223 -12.42 -31.69 -32.61
N LEU A 224 -12.70 -31.64 -31.30
CA LEU A 224 -13.54 -30.63 -30.68
C LEU A 224 -12.85 -29.26 -30.54
N ALA A 225 -11.53 -29.18 -30.73
CA ALA A 225 -10.81 -27.91 -30.63
C ALA A 225 -11.10 -26.99 -31.82
N SER A 226 -11.61 -25.79 -31.54
CA SER A 226 -11.70 -24.72 -32.55
C SER A 226 -10.34 -24.04 -32.79
N GLU A 227 -10.22 -23.28 -33.88
CA GLU A 227 -9.00 -22.51 -34.20
C GLU A 227 -8.59 -21.48 -33.11
N THR A 228 -9.50 -21.18 -32.19
CA THR A 228 -9.26 -20.24 -31.09
C THR A 228 -8.71 -20.89 -29.82
N TYR A 229 -8.61 -22.24 -29.78
CA TYR A 229 -8.04 -22.96 -28.65
C TYR A 229 -6.57 -22.60 -28.43
N SER A 230 -6.20 -22.39 -27.17
CA SER A 230 -4.83 -22.19 -26.72
C SER A 230 -4.65 -22.88 -25.37
N PRO A 231 -3.57 -23.65 -25.15
CA PRO A 231 -3.29 -24.26 -23.84
C PRO A 231 -3.11 -23.20 -22.75
N ASP A 232 -2.62 -22.01 -23.10
CA ASP A 232 -2.44 -20.88 -22.17
C ASP A 232 -3.78 -20.32 -21.65
N LEU A 233 -4.86 -20.47 -22.43
CA LEU A 233 -6.20 -19.93 -22.10
C LEU A 233 -7.06 -20.90 -21.28
N THR A 234 -6.54 -22.07 -20.92
CA THR A 234 -7.29 -23.12 -20.20
C THR A 234 -7.58 -22.74 -18.74
N PHE A 235 -8.53 -23.41 -18.08
CA PHE A 235 -8.76 -23.20 -16.64
C PHE A 235 -7.46 -23.45 -15.85
N SER A 236 -6.75 -24.53 -16.21
CA SER A 236 -5.53 -24.97 -15.54
C SER A 236 -4.35 -23.98 -15.64
N CYS A 237 -4.31 -23.16 -16.70
CA CYS A 237 -3.26 -22.14 -16.91
C CYS A 237 -3.68 -20.72 -16.57
N GLN A 238 -4.89 -20.54 -16.02
CA GLN A 238 -5.46 -19.23 -15.74
C GLN A 238 -6.02 -19.07 -14.32
N GLU A 239 -6.36 -20.17 -13.64
CA GLU A 239 -6.98 -20.18 -12.32
C GLU A 239 -6.12 -20.94 -11.31
N PHE A 240 -4.81 -20.67 -11.27
CA PHE A 240 -3.85 -21.32 -10.38
C PHE A 240 -4.27 -21.28 -8.91
N THR A 241 -4.64 -20.10 -8.40
CA THR A 241 -5.02 -19.87 -7.00
C THR A 241 -6.30 -20.62 -6.66
N ARG A 242 -7.34 -20.54 -7.51
CA ARG A 242 -8.60 -21.28 -7.30
C ARG A 242 -8.40 -22.77 -7.31
N ARG A 243 -7.66 -23.28 -8.31
CA ARG A 243 -7.35 -24.72 -8.45
C ARG A 243 -6.65 -25.24 -7.20
N ARG A 244 -5.64 -24.51 -6.72
CA ARG A 244 -4.89 -24.88 -5.51
C ARG A 244 -5.75 -24.86 -4.25
N ILE A 245 -6.59 -23.83 -4.08
CA ILE A 245 -7.47 -23.75 -2.90
C ILE A 245 -8.57 -24.82 -2.94
N LEU A 246 -9.20 -25.05 -4.10
CA LEU A 246 -10.20 -26.12 -4.26
C LEU A 246 -9.59 -27.48 -3.98
N SER A 247 -8.42 -27.76 -4.57
CA SER A 247 -7.66 -28.96 -4.29
C SER A 247 -7.38 -29.11 -2.79
N GLY A 248 -6.93 -28.04 -2.13
CA GLY A 248 -6.69 -28.02 -0.69
C GLY A 248 -7.94 -28.36 0.13
N PHE A 249 -9.10 -27.77 -0.17
CA PHE A 249 -10.34 -28.10 0.53
C PHE A 249 -10.72 -29.58 0.41
N PHE A 250 -10.59 -30.17 -0.78
CA PHE A 250 -10.88 -31.59 -0.95
C PHE A 250 -9.80 -32.47 -0.31
N ASP A 251 -8.53 -32.07 -0.35
CA ASP A 251 -7.43 -32.76 0.34
C ASP A 251 -7.62 -32.74 1.87
N ASP A 252 -8.16 -31.64 2.43
CA ASP A 252 -8.47 -31.49 3.86
C ASP A 252 -9.68 -32.35 4.30
N LEU A 253 -10.70 -32.49 3.44
CA LEU A 253 -11.90 -33.30 3.70
C LEU A 253 -11.66 -34.80 3.51
N ASP A 254 -11.01 -35.19 2.40
CA ASP A 254 -10.64 -36.56 2.09
C ASP A 254 -9.34 -36.61 1.27
N PRO A 255 -8.19 -36.97 1.86
CA PRO A 255 -6.92 -37.08 1.14
C PRO A 255 -6.90 -38.04 -0.05
N GLN A 256 -7.90 -38.92 -0.18
CA GLN A 256 -8.03 -39.89 -1.27
C GLN A 256 -9.06 -39.48 -2.33
N TRP A 257 -9.66 -38.28 -2.24
CA TRP A 257 -10.76 -37.80 -3.07
C TRP A 257 -10.51 -37.92 -4.58
N ARG A 258 -9.25 -37.91 -5.02
CA ARG A 258 -8.89 -38.01 -6.44
C ARG A 258 -9.08 -39.42 -7.02
N ARG A 259 -9.03 -40.49 -6.22
CA ARG A 259 -9.07 -41.87 -6.73
C ARG A 259 -10.41 -42.16 -7.40
N GLY A 260 -10.38 -42.74 -8.61
CA GLY A 260 -11.60 -43.05 -9.36
C GLY A 260 -12.29 -41.83 -9.98
N THR A 261 -11.77 -40.62 -9.79
CA THR A 261 -12.37 -39.39 -10.32
C THR A 261 -11.68 -38.92 -11.60
N SER A 262 -12.29 -37.94 -12.27
CA SER A 262 -11.65 -37.24 -13.39
C SER A 262 -10.32 -36.55 -13.05
N ARG A 263 -9.99 -36.40 -11.76
CA ARG A 263 -8.77 -35.74 -11.26
C ARG A 263 -7.69 -36.70 -10.81
N GLU A 264 -7.87 -38.02 -10.96
CA GLU A 264 -6.90 -39.03 -10.46
C GLU A 264 -5.48 -38.81 -10.98
N ASN A 265 -5.35 -38.43 -12.25
CA ASN A 265 -4.08 -38.26 -12.96
C ASN A 265 -3.67 -36.78 -13.14
N ASP A 266 -4.29 -35.86 -12.39
CA ASP A 266 -3.94 -34.44 -12.46
C ASP A 266 -2.47 -34.25 -12.01
N PRO A 267 -1.62 -33.58 -12.80
CA PRO A 267 -0.24 -33.30 -12.39
C PRO A 267 -0.19 -32.24 -11.28
N GLY A 268 0.86 -32.29 -10.44
CA GLY A 268 1.12 -31.25 -9.43
C GLY A 268 1.25 -29.85 -10.04
N SER A 269 1.79 -29.75 -11.26
CA SER A 269 1.84 -28.52 -12.05
C SER A 269 1.49 -28.78 -13.52
N TYR A 270 0.68 -27.90 -14.11
CA TYR A 270 0.36 -27.93 -15.54
C TYR A 270 1.44 -27.22 -16.36
N HIS A 271 1.71 -27.74 -17.56
CA HIS A 271 2.58 -27.07 -18.52
C HIS A 271 1.84 -25.88 -19.13
N CYS A 272 2.25 -24.67 -18.73
CA CYS A 272 1.61 -23.43 -19.13
C CYS A 272 2.64 -22.54 -19.83
N PRO A 273 2.87 -22.72 -21.15
CA PRO A 273 4.00 -22.12 -21.85
C PRO A 273 4.14 -20.60 -21.68
N ALA A 274 3.04 -19.85 -21.71
CA ALA A 274 3.07 -18.40 -21.53
C ALA A 274 3.40 -18.00 -20.09
N PHE A 275 2.84 -18.70 -19.10
CA PHE A 275 3.16 -18.47 -17.69
C PHE A 275 4.61 -18.83 -17.39
N GLU A 276 5.09 -20.00 -17.82
CA GLU A 276 6.46 -20.46 -17.57
C GLU A 276 7.51 -19.53 -18.17
N ARG A 277 7.32 -19.07 -19.41
CA ARG A 277 8.20 -18.08 -20.05
C ARG A 277 8.20 -16.73 -19.33
N TRP A 278 7.06 -16.34 -18.78
CA TRP A 278 6.89 -15.07 -18.07
C TRP A 278 7.47 -15.14 -16.65
N ALA A 279 7.20 -16.22 -15.93
CA ALA A 279 7.63 -16.43 -14.54
C ALA A 279 9.14 -16.68 -14.47
N ASP A 280 9.69 -17.41 -15.45
CA ASP A 280 11.12 -17.71 -15.58
C ASP A 280 11.72 -18.22 -14.26
N LEU A 281 11.07 -19.23 -13.67
CA LEU A 281 11.33 -19.71 -12.31
C LEU A 281 12.79 -20.17 -12.12
N ASP A 282 13.42 -20.76 -13.14
CA ASP A 282 14.79 -21.25 -13.08
C ASP A 282 15.80 -20.12 -12.82
N ASN A 283 15.53 -18.94 -13.37
CA ASN A 283 16.36 -17.75 -13.20
C ASN A 283 15.87 -16.86 -12.06
N LEU A 284 14.77 -17.15 -11.36
CA LEU A 284 14.26 -16.30 -10.29
C LEU A 284 15.27 -16.21 -9.12
N ASP A 285 15.73 -14.99 -8.81
CA ASP A 285 16.63 -14.70 -7.67
C ASP A 285 15.81 -14.50 -6.39
N SER A 286 15.09 -13.37 -6.34
CA SER A 286 14.28 -12.98 -5.19
C SER A 286 13.05 -12.18 -5.59
N ILE A 287 12.07 -12.16 -4.68
CA ILE A 287 10.92 -11.25 -4.75
C ILE A 287 11.09 -10.29 -3.57
N ASP A 288 11.23 -9.01 -3.89
CA ASP A 288 11.50 -7.96 -2.92
C ASP A 288 10.29 -7.01 -2.82
N VAL A 289 9.94 -6.57 -1.61
CA VAL A 289 9.05 -5.44 -1.39
C VAL A 289 9.88 -4.16 -1.44
N LEU A 290 9.53 -3.25 -2.33
CA LEU A 290 10.11 -1.90 -2.37
C LEU A 290 9.18 -0.94 -1.65
N PHE A 291 9.73 -0.14 -0.75
CA PHE A 291 9.05 1.00 -0.15
C PHE A 291 9.62 2.28 -0.73
N ALA A 292 8.79 3.01 -1.48
CA ALA A 292 9.11 4.35 -1.93
C ALA A 292 8.78 5.35 -0.82
N ALA A 293 9.82 5.98 -0.27
CA ALA A 293 9.72 6.95 0.81
C ALA A 293 8.75 8.09 0.49
N GLU A 294 8.15 8.65 1.52
CA GLU A 294 7.16 9.71 1.40
C GLU A 294 7.69 10.99 0.74
N ARG A 295 6.79 11.73 0.08
CA ARG A 295 7.06 13.11 -0.36
C ARG A 295 6.25 14.08 0.45
N THR A 296 6.91 15.18 0.79
CA THR A 296 6.42 16.11 1.79
C THR A 296 5.72 17.32 1.17
N ASP A 297 6.01 17.57 -0.10
CA ASP A 297 5.45 18.60 -0.96
C ASP A 297 4.27 18.08 -1.82
N ARG A 298 3.93 16.79 -1.68
CA ARG A 298 2.86 16.12 -2.44
C ARG A 298 1.95 15.32 -1.50
N PRO A 299 0.76 15.84 -1.15
CA PRO A 299 -0.18 15.17 -0.24
C PRO A 299 -0.52 13.72 -0.61
N GLN A 300 -0.54 13.40 -1.90
CA GLN A 300 -0.83 12.06 -2.42
C GLN A 300 0.20 10.99 -2.04
N SER A 301 1.40 11.38 -1.59
CA SER A 301 2.53 10.49 -1.31
C SER A 301 3.02 10.60 0.14
N LEU A 302 2.21 11.16 1.05
CA LEU A 302 2.60 11.45 2.43
C LEU A 302 2.97 10.22 3.27
N PHE A 303 2.45 9.04 2.92
CA PHE A 303 2.65 7.81 3.69
C PHE A 303 3.57 6.80 3.00
N GLY A 304 4.19 7.20 1.89
CA GLY A 304 4.99 6.32 1.04
C GLY A 304 4.14 5.40 0.16
N HIS A 305 4.78 4.45 -0.51
CA HIS A 305 4.14 3.52 -1.42
C HIS A 305 4.87 2.18 -1.42
N LEU A 306 4.12 1.07 -1.47
CA LEU A 306 4.69 -0.28 -1.57
C LEU A 306 4.58 -0.81 -3.00
N LEU A 307 5.65 -1.44 -3.46
CA LEU A 307 5.77 -2.11 -4.75
C LEU A 307 6.35 -3.51 -4.56
N ILE A 308 6.14 -4.40 -5.53
CA ILE A 308 6.81 -5.71 -5.59
C ILE A 308 7.80 -5.71 -6.73
N HIS A 309 9.03 -6.11 -6.46
CA HIS A 309 10.10 -6.26 -7.43
C HIS A 309 10.45 -7.73 -7.59
N VAL A 310 10.21 -8.28 -8.78
CA VAL A 310 10.55 -9.66 -9.14
C VAL A 310 11.90 -9.64 -9.85
N ARG A 311 12.92 -10.27 -9.25
CA ARG A 311 14.30 -10.23 -9.73
C ARG A 311 14.75 -11.58 -10.25
N HIS A 312 15.45 -11.56 -11.38
CA HIS A 312 16.01 -12.75 -12.02
C HIS A 312 17.54 -12.64 -12.10
N ARG A 313 18.23 -13.78 -12.01
CA ARG A 313 19.66 -13.95 -12.29
C ARG A 313 19.81 -14.01 -13.82
N SER A 314 20.37 -12.99 -14.45
CA SER A 314 20.54 -12.98 -15.91
C SER A 314 21.88 -12.40 -16.37
N ALA A 315 22.46 -13.03 -17.38
CA ALA A 315 23.58 -12.53 -18.18
C ALA A 315 23.13 -11.85 -19.50
N GLU A 316 21.83 -11.86 -19.83
CA GLU A 316 21.27 -11.25 -21.04
C GLU A 316 20.88 -9.77 -20.84
N LEU A 317 21.27 -8.89 -21.77
CA LEU A 317 21.06 -7.44 -21.75
C LEU A 317 19.60 -6.97 -21.59
N PHE A 318 18.61 -7.77 -22.00
CA PHE A 318 17.18 -7.42 -21.90
C PHE A 318 16.52 -7.87 -20.58
N ARG A 319 17.23 -8.66 -19.77
CA ARG A 319 16.91 -9.03 -18.38
C ARG A 319 18.04 -8.58 -17.43
N SER A 320 18.87 -7.63 -17.85
CA SER A 320 19.95 -7.08 -17.04
C SER A 320 19.39 -6.28 -15.86
N THR A 321 20.22 -6.05 -14.85
CA THR A 321 19.97 -5.10 -13.76
C THR A 321 19.32 -3.83 -14.31
N GLY A 322 18.09 -3.53 -13.87
CA GLY A 322 17.31 -2.39 -14.36
C GLY A 322 16.12 -2.71 -15.28
N PHE A 323 16.01 -3.89 -15.88
CA PHE A 323 14.83 -4.29 -16.67
C PHE A 323 13.93 -5.31 -15.95
N GLU A 324 14.28 -5.66 -14.72
CA GLU A 324 13.48 -6.49 -13.80
C GLU A 324 12.07 -5.91 -13.62
N TYR A 325 11.08 -6.79 -13.42
CA TYR A 325 9.68 -6.39 -13.31
C TYR A 325 9.36 -5.83 -11.94
N VAL A 326 8.77 -4.63 -11.91
CA VAL A 326 8.24 -4.02 -10.69
C VAL A 326 6.75 -3.79 -10.87
N TYR A 327 5.98 -4.28 -9.92
CA TYR A 327 4.53 -4.18 -9.88
C TYR A 327 4.10 -3.21 -8.80
N GLN A 328 3.12 -2.36 -9.12
CA GLN A 328 2.57 -1.37 -8.20
C GLN A 328 1.05 -1.38 -8.22
N PHE A 329 0.42 -1.11 -7.08
CA PHE A 329 -1.03 -0.96 -6.98
C PHE A 329 -1.38 0.52 -6.90
N GLY A 330 -1.82 1.08 -8.03
CA GLY A 330 -2.13 2.51 -8.15
C GLY A 330 -3.62 2.77 -8.36
N ALA A 331 -4.10 3.88 -7.80
CA ALA A 331 -5.40 4.42 -8.19
C ALA A 331 -5.34 4.91 -9.64
N VAL A 332 -6.33 4.53 -10.44
CA VAL A 332 -6.55 5.08 -11.78
C VAL A 332 -7.38 6.36 -11.63
N THR A 333 -6.83 7.48 -12.06
CA THR A 333 -7.49 8.79 -11.99
C THR A 333 -7.52 9.46 -13.36
N ASP A 334 -8.39 10.46 -13.51
CA ASP A 334 -8.34 11.36 -14.66
C ASP A 334 -6.97 12.06 -14.69
N SER A 335 -6.45 12.29 -15.90
CA SER A 335 -5.13 12.89 -16.09
C SER A 335 -5.03 14.33 -15.57
N ASP A 336 -6.16 15.03 -15.46
CA ASP A 336 -6.27 16.44 -15.04
C ASP A 336 -7.11 16.61 -13.77
N ILE A 337 -7.17 15.57 -12.92
CA ILE A 337 -7.94 15.61 -11.68
C ILE A 337 -7.49 16.76 -10.76
N HIS A 338 -8.46 17.54 -10.28
CA HIS A 338 -8.19 18.65 -9.37
C HIS A 338 -7.71 18.14 -7.99
N PRO A 339 -6.67 18.72 -7.36
CA PRO A 339 -6.09 18.21 -6.10
C PRO A 339 -7.10 18.03 -4.95
N LEU A 340 -8.04 18.96 -4.79
CA LEU A 340 -9.09 18.84 -3.76
C LEU A 340 -10.04 17.66 -4.04
N ARG A 341 -10.43 17.47 -5.31
CA ARG A 341 -11.28 16.35 -5.74
C ARG A 341 -10.53 15.04 -5.51
N PHE A 342 -9.24 14.99 -5.84
CA PHE A 342 -8.38 13.84 -5.61
C PHE A 342 -8.35 13.41 -4.13
N VAL A 343 -8.20 14.36 -3.20
CA VAL A 343 -8.22 14.05 -1.75
C VAL A 343 -9.60 13.57 -1.30
N VAL A 344 -10.67 14.28 -1.67
CA VAL A 344 -12.04 13.94 -1.24
C VAL A 344 -12.49 12.59 -1.80
N GLU A 345 -12.32 12.36 -3.10
CA GLU A 345 -12.66 11.09 -3.73
C GLU A 345 -11.75 9.95 -3.23
N GLY A 346 -10.46 10.21 -2.99
CA GLY A 346 -9.53 9.22 -2.44
C GLY A 346 -9.86 8.80 -1.00
N MET A 347 -10.36 9.73 -0.18
CA MET A 347 -10.89 9.43 1.15
C MET A 347 -12.24 8.69 1.10
N ALA A 348 -13.08 9.02 0.12
CA ALA A 348 -14.40 8.40 -0.06
C ALA A 348 -14.37 7.06 -0.83
N GLY A 349 -13.24 6.67 -1.40
CA GLY A 349 -13.10 5.43 -2.19
C GLY A 349 -13.61 5.53 -3.63
N GLY A 350 -13.56 6.73 -4.22
CA GLY A 350 -14.06 7.01 -5.57
C GLY A 350 -13.19 6.49 -6.72
N PHE A 351 -12.01 5.94 -6.44
CA PHE A 351 -11.09 5.44 -7.46
C PHE A 351 -11.08 3.92 -7.56
N LEU A 352 -10.74 3.41 -8.74
CA LEU A 352 -10.40 2.01 -8.93
C LEU A 352 -8.88 1.84 -8.91
N ALA A 353 -8.42 0.79 -8.25
CA ALA A 353 -7.05 0.34 -8.20
C ALA A 353 -6.79 -0.64 -9.34
N VAL A 354 -5.62 -0.52 -9.97
CA VAL A 354 -5.11 -1.53 -10.89
C VAL A 354 -3.67 -1.90 -10.54
N PHE A 355 -3.27 -3.09 -10.99
CA PHE A 355 -1.94 -3.62 -10.79
C PHE A 355 -1.03 -3.28 -11.97
N ASP A 356 -0.28 -2.19 -11.87
CA ASP A 356 0.52 -1.68 -12.98
C ASP A 356 1.91 -2.35 -13.04
N LEU A 357 2.35 -2.69 -14.25
CA LEU A 357 3.64 -3.34 -14.52
C LEU A 357 4.61 -2.31 -15.10
N SER A 358 5.74 -2.15 -14.43
CA SER A 358 6.86 -1.32 -14.87
C SER A 358 8.16 -2.11 -14.87
N THR A 359 9.23 -1.47 -15.36
CA THR A 359 10.60 -1.99 -15.20
C THR A 359 11.26 -1.29 -14.03
N PHE A 360 12.26 -1.90 -13.41
CA PHE A 360 13.02 -1.25 -12.34
C PHE A 360 13.60 0.10 -12.79
N ARG A 361 14.06 0.23 -14.04
CA ARG A 361 14.51 1.50 -14.62
C ARG A 361 13.38 2.52 -14.79
N GLY A 362 12.17 2.06 -15.13
CA GLY A 362 10.98 2.90 -15.13
C GLY A 362 10.67 3.43 -13.73
N ILE A 363 10.72 2.56 -12.72
CA ILE A 363 10.53 2.92 -11.31
C ILE A 363 11.64 3.82 -10.79
N ASP A 364 12.90 3.59 -11.16
CA ASP A 364 14.02 4.49 -10.84
C ASP A 364 13.78 5.88 -11.43
N ARG A 365 13.42 5.96 -12.71
CA ARG A 365 13.09 7.23 -13.35
C ARG A 365 11.93 7.94 -12.65
N THR A 366 10.83 7.24 -12.39
CA THR A 366 9.64 7.85 -11.76
C THR A 366 9.90 8.20 -10.30
N TYR A 367 10.28 7.24 -9.46
CA TYR A 367 10.37 7.43 -8.02
C TYR A 367 11.66 8.13 -7.59
N LEU A 368 12.83 7.70 -8.08
CA LEU A 368 14.12 8.23 -7.60
C LEU A 368 14.48 9.54 -8.29
N GLN A 369 14.30 9.63 -9.60
CA GLN A 369 14.71 10.80 -10.38
C GLN A 369 13.60 11.87 -10.37
N LEU A 370 12.40 11.57 -10.85
CA LEU A 370 11.33 12.57 -10.95
C LEU A 370 10.68 12.88 -9.60
N GLU A 371 10.42 11.85 -8.80
CA GLU A 371 9.78 12.02 -7.50
C GLU A 371 10.79 12.23 -6.36
N GLN A 372 12.10 12.03 -6.55
CA GLN A 372 13.10 12.24 -5.49
C GLN A 372 12.85 11.42 -4.21
N ARG A 373 12.26 10.23 -4.37
CA ARG A 373 11.91 9.30 -3.30
C ARG A 373 12.90 8.16 -3.23
N THR A 374 13.55 8.00 -2.09
CA THR A 374 14.41 6.84 -1.84
C THR A 374 13.56 5.57 -1.84
N LEU A 375 14.10 4.54 -2.50
CA LEU A 375 13.50 3.21 -2.52
C LEU A 375 14.25 2.34 -1.51
N ARG A 376 13.54 1.97 -0.45
CA ARG A 376 14.03 1.00 0.52
C ARG A 376 13.60 -0.37 0.06
N ARG A 377 14.51 -1.33 0.06
CA ARG A 377 14.26 -2.68 -0.42
C ARG A 377 14.14 -3.62 0.76
N PHE A 378 13.25 -4.60 0.66
CA PHE A 378 13.06 -5.63 1.66
C PHE A 378 12.81 -6.97 0.97
N ARG A 379 13.67 -7.96 1.18
CA ARG A 379 13.55 -9.28 0.55
C ARG A 379 12.51 -10.12 1.29
N LEU A 380 11.64 -10.80 0.54
CA LEU A 380 10.75 -11.82 1.09
C LEU A 380 11.50 -13.17 1.18
N ALA A 381 11.57 -13.74 2.37
CA ALA A 381 12.14 -15.05 2.65
C ALA A 381 11.10 -16.15 2.37
N LEU A 382 10.84 -16.38 1.08
CA LEU A 382 9.88 -17.38 0.58
C LEU A 382 10.57 -18.67 0.15
N ALA A 383 9.95 -19.82 0.45
CA ALA A 383 10.30 -21.10 -0.15
C ALA A 383 10.05 -21.10 -1.67
N PRO A 384 10.71 -22.00 -2.45
CA PRO A 384 10.53 -22.08 -3.90
C PRO A 384 9.07 -22.19 -4.34
N GLU A 385 8.27 -22.97 -3.62
CA GLU A 385 6.84 -23.19 -3.88
C GLU A 385 6.05 -21.90 -3.62
N GLN A 386 6.31 -21.23 -2.48
CA GLN A 386 5.67 -19.96 -2.13
C GLN A 386 6.01 -18.85 -3.15
N LYS A 387 7.25 -18.82 -3.69
CA LYS A 387 7.62 -17.91 -4.78
C LYS A 387 6.79 -18.17 -6.04
N ARG A 388 6.61 -19.45 -6.40
CA ARG A 388 5.76 -19.84 -7.53
C ARG A 388 4.32 -19.40 -7.30
N TYR A 389 3.75 -19.67 -6.13
CA TYR A 389 2.37 -19.27 -5.81
C TYR A 389 2.17 -17.75 -5.86
N LEU A 390 3.16 -16.98 -5.40
CA LEU A 390 3.11 -15.52 -5.50
C LEU A 390 3.13 -15.05 -6.96
N LEU A 391 3.95 -15.67 -7.83
CA LEU A 391 3.98 -15.35 -9.25
C LEU A 391 2.71 -15.77 -9.98
N GLU A 392 2.15 -16.94 -9.67
CA GLU A 392 0.84 -17.38 -10.16
C GLU A 392 -0.25 -16.38 -9.78
N ARG A 393 -0.22 -15.87 -8.54
CA ARG A 393 -1.16 -14.86 -8.08
C ARG A 393 -0.98 -13.51 -8.79
N ILE A 394 0.26 -13.06 -8.98
CA ILE A 394 0.60 -11.84 -9.74
C ILE A 394 0.08 -11.96 -11.18
N TRP A 395 0.24 -13.12 -11.81
CA TRP A 395 -0.28 -13.40 -13.15
C TRP A 395 -1.80 -13.23 -13.24
N GLU A 396 -2.55 -13.76 -12.27
CA GLU A 396 -4.01 -13.63 -12.21
C GLU A 396 -4.45 -12.18 -11.97
N VAL A 397 -3.82 -11.50 -11.00
CA VAL A 397 -4.19 -10.14 -10.55
C VAL A 397 -3.96 -9.12 -11.66
N GLU A 398 -2.86 -9.23 -12.41
CA GLU A 398 -2.55 -8.32 -13.53
C GLU A 398 -3.68 -8.24 -14.57
N ARG A 399 -4.42 -9.35 -14.76
CA ARG A 399 -5.42 -9.53 -15.82
C ARG A 399 -6.86 -9.26 -15.41
N ARG A 400 -7.22 -9.47 -14.13
CA ARG A 400 -8.63 -9.73 -13.75
C ARG A 400 -9.10 -8.99 -12.50
N PHE A 401 -8.34 -7.97 -12.07
CA PHE A 401 -8.57 -7.29 -10.80
C PHE A 401 -8.75 -5.80 -11.04
N ALA A 402 -9.91 -5.31 -10.61
CA ALA A 402 -10.21 -3.89 -10.46
C ALA A 402 -10.90 -3.69 -9.11
N TYR A 403 -10.19 -3.18 -8.11
CA TYR A 403 -10.71 -3.05 -6.75
C TYR A 403 -10.99 -1.58 -6.44
N PRO A 404 -11.89 -1.24 -5.50
CA PRO A 404 -11.99 0.13 -5.02
C PRO A 404 -10.71 0.53 -4.27
N TYR A 405 -10.25 1.76 -4.48
CA TYR A 405 -9.05 2.32 -3.84
C TYR A 405 -9.45 3.40 -2.82
N PHE A 406 -9.22 3.12 -1.55
CA PHE A 406 -9.41 4.03 -0.43
C PHE A 406 -8.06 4.36 0.19
N PHE A 407 -7.73 5.64 0.39
CA PHE A 407 -6.42 6.02 0.91
C PHE A 407 -6.09 5.43 2.29
N THR A 408 -7.10 5.18 3.12
CA THR A 408 -6.92 4.71 4.50
C THR A 408 -7.01 3.19 4.65
N THR A 409 -7.93 2.53 3.94
CA THR A 409 -8.30 1.13 4.21
C THR A 409 -7.95 0.15 3.07
N HIS A 410 -8.12 0.58 1.82
CA HIS A 410 -7.95 -0.26 0.62
C HIS A 410 -6.96 0.42 -0.32
N ASN A 411 -5.69 0.41 0.06
CA ASN A 411 -4.60 1.09 -0.62
C ASN A 411 -3.48 0.10 -0.97
N CYS A 412 -2.41 0.60 -1.60
CA CYS A 412 -1.26 -0.21 -1.99
C CYS A 412 -0.72 -1.16 -0.90
N ALA A 413 -0.85 -0.80 0.38
CA ALA A 413 -0.38 -1.59 1.50
C ALA A 413 -1.31 -2.78 1.80
N SER A 414 -2.63 -2.57 1.86
CA SER A 414 -3.57 -3.69 2.05
C SER A 414 -3.64 -4.61 0.83
N PHE A 415 -3.45 -4.09 -0.38
CA PHE A 415 -3.31 -4.93 -1.58
C PHE A 415 -2.09 -5.85 -1.53
N LEU A 416 -0.96 -5.36 -1.00
CA LEU A 416 0.22 -6.20 -0.84
C LEU A 416 -0.06 -7.39 0.09
N LEU A 417 -0.79 -7.17 1.18
CA LEU A 417 -1.23 -8.22 2.09
C LEU A 417 -2.17 -9.21 1.38
N ASP A 418 -3.18 -8.72 0.66
CA ASP A 418 -4.13 -9.54 -0.12
C ASP A 418 -3.44 -10.34 -1.24
N LEU A 419 -2.30 -9.85 -1.75
CA LEU A 419 -1.49 -10.51 -2.77
C LEU A 419 -0.58 -11.61 -2.18
N ILE A 420 0.05 -11.35 -1.03
CA ILE A 420 0.99 -12.27 -0.38
C ILE A 420 0.27 -13.38 0.38
N ALA A 421 -0.84 -13.08 1.07
CA ALA A 421 -1.49 -14.04 1.97
C ALA A 421 -1.87 -15.38 1.30
N PRO A 422 -2.44 -15.41 0.08
CA PRO A 422 -2.72 -16.67 -0.62
C PRO A 422 -1.45 -17.45 -1.00
N ALA A 423 -0.33 -16.78 -1.23
CA ALA A 423 0.94 -17.42 -1.56
C ALA A 423 1.59 -18.10 -0.34
N LEU A 424 1.24 -17.65 0.87
CA LEU A 424 1.67 -18.25 2.14
C LEU A 424 0.71 -19.34 2.66
N GLU A 425 -0.36 -19.66 1.94
CA GLU A 425 -1.36 -20.69 2.31
C GLU A 425 -1.99 -20.51 3.71
N ARG A 426 -2.10 -19.26 4.18
CA ARG A 426 -2.63 -18.98 5.51
C ARG A 426 -4.15 -19.15 5.58
N GLU A 427 -4.62 -19.74 6.67
CA GLU A 427 -6.06 -19.86 6.99
C GLU A 427 -6.63 -18.62 7.68
N GLU A 428 -5.76 -17.77 8.23
CA GLU A 428 -6.14 -16.54 8.89
C GLU A 428 -5.70 -15.32 8.08
N PRO A 429 -6.50 -14.24 8.08
CA PRO A 429 -6.05 -12.97 7.53
C PRO A 429 -4.76 -12.54 8.19
N LEU A 430 -3.91 -11.86 7.41
CA LEU A 430 -2.81 -11.12 8.01
C LEU A 430 -3.38 -10.13 9.02
N PRO A 431 -2.71 -9.90 10.18
CA PRO A 431 -3.24 -9.07 11.25
C PRO A 431 -3.76 -7.74 10.72
N GLY A 432 -5.07 -7.57 10.64
CA GLY A 432 -5.69 -6.39 10.07
C GLY A 432 -5.73 -5.26 11.08
N LYS A 433 -5.30 -4.06 10.69
CA LYS A 433 -5.68 -2.83 11.38
C LYS A 433 -6.71 -2.06 10.55
N ILE A 434 -7.48 -1.21 11.22
CA ILE A 434 -8.55 -0.39 10.61
C ILE A 434 -7.99 0.48 9.48
N ILE A 435 -6.69 0.81 9.52
CA ILE A 435 -5.96 1.58 8.50
C ILE A 435 -4.70 0.79 8.16
N ALA A 436 -4.39 0.67 6.86
CA ALA A 436 -3.22 -0.06 6.39
C ALA A 436 -2.17 0.94 5.88
N MET A 437 -1.24 1.34 6.74
CA MET A 437 -0.15 2.22 6.33
C MET A 437 0.97 1.38 5.69
N PRO A 438 1.63 1.88 4.61
CA PRO A 438 2.77 1.19 4.00
C PRO A 438 3.85 0.72 4.98
N THR A 439 4.29 1.59 5.90
CA THR A 439 5.33 1.26 6.89
C THR A 439 4.86 0.24 7.92
N GLU A 440 3.57 0.25 8.27
CA GLU A 440 2.96 -0.71 9.18
C GLU A 440 2.83 -2.10 8.56
N VAL A 441 2.52 -2.19 7.27
CA VAL A 441 2.53 -3.46 6.54
C VAL A 441 3.93 -4.08 6.53
N LEU A 442 4.99 -3.27 6.46
CA LEU A 442 6.36 -3.78 6.60
C LEU A 442 6.60 -4.36 7.99
N ASP A 443 6.13 -3.70 9.06
CA ASP A 443 6.22 -4.24 10.43
C ASP A 443 5.46 -5.56 10.57
N MET A 444 4.28 -5.66 9.97
CA MET A 444 3.47 -6.88 9.97
C MET A 444 4.18 -8.03 9.27
N LEU A 445 4.68 -7.79 8.06
CA LEU A 445 5.42 -8.81 7.29
C LEU A 445 6.71 -9.23 7.99
N ALA A 446 7.43 -8.30 8.63
CA ALA A 446 8.61 -8.62 9.43
C ALA A 446 8.28 -9.48 10.66
N GLY A 447 7.08 -9.35 11.22
CA GLY A 447 6.60 -10.14 12.35
C GLY A 447 6.12 -11.56 12.01
N ILE A 448 6.01 -11.90 10.72
CA ILE A 448 5.61 -13.25 10.28
C ILE A 448 6.87 -14.12 10.21
N PRO A 449 6.89 -15.31 10.85
CA PRO A 449 7.99 -16.24 10.69
C PRO A 449 7.99 -16.83 9.27
N ALA A 450 9.15 -16.88 8.65
CA ALA A 450 9.42 -17.68 7.46
C ALA A 450 9.62 -19.16 7.83
N ASP A 451 9.66 -20.03 6.83
CA ASP A 451 9.86 -21.48 7.00
C ASP A 451 11.20 -21.83 7.69
N ASP A 452 12.21 -20.94 7.60
CA ASP A 452 13.51 -21.10 8.29
C ASP A 452 13.52 -20.54 9.73
N GLY A 453 12.37 -20.09 10.25
CA GLY A 453 12.20 -19.52 11.58
C GLY A 453 12.64 -18.06 11.74
N GLY A 454 13.25 -17.47 10.72
CA GLY A 454 13.57 -16.03 10.68
C GLY A 454 12.37 -15.17 10.27
N PRO A 455 12.52 -13.83 10.23
CA PRO A 455 11.46 -12.96 9.73
C PRO A 455 11.25 -13.16 8.22
N LEU A 456 9.98 -13.15 7.80
CA LEU A 456 9.57 -13.22 6.39
C LEU A 456 10.10 -12.03 5.60
N LEU A 457 10.12 -10.84 6.20
CA LEU A 457 10.66 -9.64 5.58
C LEU A 457 12.08 -9.35 6.10
N ARG A 458 13.07 -9.34 5.19
CA ARG A 458 14.48 -9.09 5.53
C ARG A 458 14.99 -7.84 4.85
N LYS A 459 15.60 -6.93 5.61
CA LYS A 459 16.28 -5.77 5.00
C LYS A 459 17.62 -6.25 4.40
N PRO A 460 17.84 -6.09 3.08
CA PRO A 460 19.13 -6.30 2.46
C PRO A 460 20.09 -5.17 2.84
N ASP A 461 21.36 -5.35 2.47
CA ASP A 461 22.47 -4.47 2.87
C ASP A 461 22.45 -3.06 2.25
N ALA A 462 21.60 -2.79 1.26
CA ALA A 462 21.62 -1.56 0.47
C ALA A 462 20.24 -1.09 0.02
N ASP A 463 19.92 0.16 0.36
CA ASP A 463 18.81 0.95 -0.17
C ASP A 463 19.22 1.70 -1.45
N VAL A 464 18.25 2.09 -2.27
CA VAL A 464 18.48 2.89 -3.48
C VAL A 464 18.08 4.33 -3.19
N LEU A 465 19.08 5.20 -3.07
CA LEU A 465 18.91 6.56 -2.56
C LEU A 465 18.51 7.55 -3.66
N SER A 466 17.60 8.47 -3.35
CA SER A 466 17.26 9.59 -4.22
C SER A 466 18.44 10.57 -4.38
N ALA A 467 18.37 11.47 -5.37
CA ALA A 467 19.41 12.47 -5.55
C ALA A 467 19.57 13.34 -4.29
N GLU A 468 18.45 13.69 -3.65
CA GLU A 468 18.45 14.47 -2.41
C GLU A 468 19.21 13.76 -1.27
N GLU A 469 18.91 12.49 -1.00
CA GLU A 469 19.59 11.72 0.06
C GLU A 469 21.04 11.40 -0.27
N ARG A 470 21.38 11.15 -1.55
CA ARG A 470 22.78 10.98 -1.98
C ARG A 470 23.60 12.22 -1.71
N ALA A 471 23.07 13.39 -1.98
CA ALA A 471 23.77 14.63 -1.69
C ALA A 471 23.89 14.91 -0.18
N ILE A 472 22.90 14.54 0.64
CA ILE A 472 23.05 14.58 2.11
C ILE A 472 24.21 13.67 2.55
N GLN A 473 24.24 12.42 2.07
CA GLN A 473 25.31 11.48 2.40
C GLN A 473 26.68 11.96 1.88
N ALA A 474 26.73 12.58 0.70
CA ALA A 474 27.93 13.18 0.15
C ALA A 474 28.42 14.32 1.05
N SER A 475 27.55 15.25 1.47
CA SER A 475 27.90 16.33 2.40
C SER A 475 28.43 15.82 3.74
N GLU A 476 27.81 14.80 4.34
CA GLU A 476 28.29 14.17 5.57
C GLU A 476 29.67 13.53 5.37
N THR A 477 29.87 12.87 4.24
CA THR A 477 31.15 12.26 3.87
C THR A 477 32.24 13.31 3.69
N LEU A 478 31.93 14.43 3.02
CA LEU A 478 32.85 15.56 2.85
C LEU A 478 33.26 16.15 4.19
N ALA A 479 32.33 16.35 5.13
CA ALA A 479 32.64 16.87 6.45
C ALA A 479 33.58 15.94 7.24
N GLY A 480 33.36 14.62 7.20
CA GLY A 480 34.24 13.64 7.85
C GLY A 480 35.61 13.49 7.19
N LEU A 481 35.69 13.65 5.86
CA LEU A 481 36.96 13.65 5.14
C LEU A 481 37.74 14.94 5.41
N GLN A 482 37.06 16.08 5.45
CA GLN A 482 37.67 17.37 5.80
C GLN A 482 38.33 17.30 7.18
N SER A 483 37.65 16.77 8.20
CA SER A 483 38.26 16.60 9.52
C SER A 483 39.44 15.63 9.51
N THR A 484 39.39 14.57 8.71
CA THR A 484 40.51 13.63 8.53
C THR A 484 41.76 14.34 8.00
N PHE A 485 41.59 15.23 7.03
CA PHE A 485 42.70 16.03 6.50
C PHE A 485 43.16 17.12 7.47
N THR A 486 42.25 17.87 8.09
CA THR A 486 42.62 18.93 9.05
C THR A 486 43.36 18.40 10.28
N LEU A 487 43.08 17.16 10.70
CA LEU A 487 43.75 16.54 11.84
C LEU A 487 45.06 15.81 11.49
N ASN A 488 45.38 15.64 10.21
CA ASN A 488 46.61 14.99 9.78
C ASN A 488 47.69 16.05 9.55
N GLU A 489 48.77 15.99 10.32
CA GLU A 489 49.90 16.94 10.24
C GLU A 489 50.59 16.95 8.86
N SER A 490 50.44 15.89 8.07
CA SER A 490 51.01 15.76 6.73
C SER A 490 50.13 16.39 5.63
N ALA A 491 48.91 16.80 5.95
CA ALA A 491 48.02 17.46 5.00
C ALA A 491 48.29 18.97 4.94
N PRO A 492 48.28 19.60 3.75
CA PRO A 492 48.43 21.05 3.62
C PRO A 492 47.37 21.83 4.38
N GLU A 493 47.75 22.94 5.04
CA GLU A 493 46.82 23.79 5.78
C GLU A 493 45.72 24.37 4.88
N GLU A 494 46.02 24.64 3.61
CA GLU A 494 45.06 25.19 2.64
C GLU A 494 43.98 24.18 2.20
N LEU A 495 44.18 22.88 2.42
CA LEU A 495 43.26 21.84 1.96
C LEU A 495 41.89 21.95 2.64
N GLY A 496 41.86 22.19 3.96
CA GLY A 496 40.61 22.35 4.73
C GLY A 496 39.73 23.51 4.24
N PRO A 497 40.27 24.74 4.16
CA PRO A 497 39.58 25.91 3.59
C PRO A 497 39.16 25.72 2.14
N LEU A 498 39.98 25.07 1.30
CA LEU A 498 39.65 24.80 -0.10
C LEU A 498 38.46 23.85 -0.24
N VAL A 499 38.41 22.78 0.56
CA VAL A 499 37.26 21.86 0.61
C VAL A 499 35.98 22.60 1.02
N GLU A 500 36.04 23.49 2.02
CA GLU A 500 34.87 24.28 2.43
C GLU A 500 34.44 25.28 1.35
N THR A 501 35.40 25.86 0.63
CA THR A 501 35.14 26.77 -0.49
C THR A 501 34.44 26.03 -1.62
N LEU A 502 34.93 24.86 -2.00
CA LEU A 502 34.29 23.97 -2.98
C LEU A 502 32.84 23.61 -2.58
N ARG A 503 32.59 23.32 -1.30
CA ARG A 503 31.24 23.00 -0.80
C ARG A 503 30.24 24.15 -0.96
N ARG A 504 30.69 25.40 -0.81
CA ARG A 504 29.82 26.59 -0.83
C ARG A 504 29.76 27.28 -2.19
N ALA A 505 30.75 27.07 -3.05
CA ALA A 505 30.88 27.76 -4.32
C ALA A 505 29.76 27.34 -5.31
N PRO A 506 29.31 28.27 -6.17
CA PRO A 506 28.40 27.94 -7.27
C PRO A 506 29.09 26.99 -8.27
N PRO A 507 28.32 26.16 -9.02
CA PRO A 507 28.89 25.16 -9.93
C PRO A 507 29.90 25.72 -10.93
N ALA A 508 29.63 26.93 -11.46
CA ALA A 508 30.52 27.61 -12.40
C ALA A 508 31.92 27.87 -11.83
N GLU A 509 32.04 28.10 -10.53
CA GLU A 509 33.33 28.30 -9.85
C GLU A 509 33.96 26.98 -9.39
N ARG A 510 33.14 25.99 -8.98
CA ARG A 510 33.64 24.67 -8.53
C ARG A 510 34.53 24.01 -9.58
N ALA A 511 34.19 24.15 -10.86
CA ALA A 511 35.01 23.65 -11.97
C ALA A 511 36.47 24.10 -11.91
N ARG A 512 36.73 25.36 -11.51
CA ARG A 512 38.09 25.90 -11.34
C ARG A 512 38.77 25.32 -10.09
N TYR A 513 38.05 25.31 -8.96
CA TYR A 513 38.61 24.86 -7.68
C TYR A 513 38.97 23.38 -7.66
N TYR A 514 38.35 22.52 -8.49
CA TYR A 514 38.79 21.13 -8.63
C TYR A 514 40.24 21.04 -9.15
N GLY A 515 40.64 21.90 -10.07
CA GLY A 515 42.03 21.97 -10.54
C GLY A 515 43.01 22.43 -9.45
N GLU A 516 42.57 23.29 -8.54
CA GLU A 516 43.36 23.73 -7.38
C GLU A 516 43.44 22.64 -6.29
N LEU A 517 42.44 21.76 -6.20
CA LEU A 517 42.37 20.67 -5.23
C LEU A 517 43.38 19.55 -5.53
N LEU A 518 43.61 19.25 -6.81
CA LEU A 518 44.50 18.17 -7.24
C LEU A 518 45.92 18.26 -6.64
N PRO A 519 46.67 19.37 -6.80
CA PRO A 519 48.04 19.45 -6.26
C PRO A 519 48.08 19.35 -4.74
N GLN A 520 47.06 19.85 -4.04
CA GLN A 520 46.97 19.76 -2.58
C GLN A 520 46.81 18.30 -2.12
N LEU A 521 45.95 17.53 -2.81
CA LEU A 521 45.78 16.11 -2.54
C LEU A 521 47.00 15.28 -2.92
N GLN A 522 47.65 15.59 -4.05
CA GLN A 522 48.91 14.93 -4.44
C GLN A 522 50.00 15.17 -3.40
N SER A 523 50.12 16.40 -2.89
CA SER A 523 51.05 16.74 -1.81
C SER A 523 50.76 15.95 -0.53
N ALA A 524 49.49 15.93 -0.10
CA ALA A 524 49.06 15.19 1.09
C ALA A 524 49.34 13.68 0.97
N VAL A 525 49.00 13.06 -0.17
CA VAL A 525 49.23 11.63 -0.40
C VAL A 525 50.71 11.31 -0.57
N HIS A 526 51.50 12.23 -1.12
CA HIS A 526 52.95 12.06 -1.20
C HIS A 526 53.60 12.06 0.18
N ALA A 527 53.16 12.95 1.07
CA ALA A 527 53.65 13.02 2.44
C ALA A 527 53.18 11.83 3.30
N ASP A 528 51.92 11.40 3.13
CA ASP A 528 51.34 10.24 3.80
C ASP A 528 50.52 9.36 2.82
N PRO A 529 51.11 8.26 2.31
CA PRO A 529 50.43 7.34 1.39
C PRO A 529 49.15 6.71 1.95
N ALA A 530 48.94 6.71 3.28
CA ALA A 530 47.70 6.22 3.89
C ALA A 530 46.48 7.09 3.54
N LEU A 531 46.71 8.35 3.12
CA LEU A 531 45.65 9.27 2.70
C LEU A 531 45.11 9.00 1.29
N SER A 532 45.70 8.08 0.52
CA SER A 532 45.30 7.76 -0.87
C SER A 532 43.80 7.43 -1.01
N THR A 533 43.27 6.60 -0.10
CA THR A 533 41.85 6.23 -0.10
C THR A 533 40.96 7.41 0.28
N SER A 534 41.37 8.22 1.26
CA SER A 534 40.65 9.44 1.67
C SER A 534 40.62 10.50 0.56
N ALA A 535 41.73 10.65 -0.18
CA ALA A 535 41.85 11.58 -1.30
C ALA A 535 40.93 11.18 -2.46
N SER A 536 40.92 9.90 -2.83
CA SER A 536 39.95 9.35 -3.80
C SER A 536 38.51 9.54 -3.33
N ALA A 537 38.22 9.28 -2.05
CA ALA A 537 36.89 9.39 -1.48
C ALA A 537 36.37 10.85 -1.44
N LEU A 538 37.26 11.83 -1.37
CA LEU A 538 36.90 13.25 -1.40
C LEU A 538 36.31 13.62 -2.77
N PHE A 539 36.95 13.20 -3.87
CA PHE A 539 36.40 13.36 -5.21
C PHE A 539 35.12 12.54 -5.40
N ASP A 540 35.05 11.30 -4.90
CA ASP A 540 33.82 10.49 -4.99
C ASP A 540 32.63 11.22 -4.35
N ALA A 541 32.84 11.88 -3.20
CA ALA A 541 31.79 12.62 -2.52
C ALA A 541 31.40 13.91 -3.26
N PHE A 542 32.36 14.67 -3.80
CA PHE A 542 32.05 15.83 -4.65
C PHE A 542 31.31 15.42 -5.94
N ILE A 543 31.75 14.37 -6.63
CA ILE A 543 31.09 13.86 -7.83
C ILE A 543 29.66 13.40 -7.50
N ALA A 544 29.45 12.74 -6.36
CA ALA A 544 28.12 12.36 -5.91
C ALA A 544 27.22 13.59 -5.65
N LEU A 545 27.78 14.66 -5.08
CA LEU A 545 27.07 15.93 -4.88
C LEU A 545 26.71 16.59 -6.22
N GLU A 546 27.67 16.71 -7.16
CA GLU A 546 27.43 17.29 -8.49
C GLU A 546 26.36 16.50 -9.27
N THR A 547 26.47 15.17 -9.24
CA THR A 547 25.51 14.26 -9.91
C THR A 547 24.11 14.45 -9.34
N ALA A 548 24.01 14.55 -8.00
CA ALA A 548 22.73 14.73 -7.34
C ALA A 548 22.10 16.11 -7.64
N GLU A 549 22.88 17.18 -7.64
CA GLU A 549 22.40 18.52 -8.02
C GLU A 549 21.95 18.57 -9.49
N LEU A 550 22.70 17.94 -10.40
CA LEU A 550 22.35 17.85 -11.81
C LEU A 550 20.98 17.18 -12.01
N GLN A 551 20.75 16.03 -11.38
CA GLN A 551 19.48 15.32 -11.47
C GLN A 551 18.29 16.12 -10.93
N LEU A 552 18.48 16.89 -9.85
CA LEU A 552 17.43 17.75 -9.29
C LEU A 552 17.03 18.87 -10.29
N VAL A 553 18.02 19.43 -10.98
CA VAL A 553 17.80 20.49 -11.98
C VAL A 553 17.17 19.91 -13.25
N GLU A 554 17.61 18.75 -13.72
CA GLU A 554 17.00 18.04 -14.85
C GLU A 554 15.53 17.69 -14.60
N THR A 555 15.20 17.27 -13.38
CA THR A 555 13.82 17.02 -12.96
C THR A 555 12.98 18.29 -13.04
N THR A 556 13.53 19.42 -12.59
CA THR A 556 12.86 20.72 -12.66
C THR A 556 12.63 21.16 -14.11
N LEU A 557 13.58 20.89 -15.01
CA LEU A 557 13.45 21.17 -16.44
C LEU A 557 12.34 20.33 -17.09
N LEU A 558 12.23 19.04 -16.74
CA LEU A 558 11.17 18.17 -17.26
C LEU A 558 9.77 18.65 -16.86
N GLU A 559 9.60 19.16 -15.64
CA GLU A 559 8.33 19.75 -15.21
C GLU A 559 8.01 21.06 -15.95
N PHE A 560 9.01 21.88 -16.27
CA PHE A 560 8.80 23.06 -17.13
C PHE A 560 8.36 22.64 -18.52
N GLU A 561 8.99 21.61 -19.11
CA GLU A 561 8.62 21.07 -20.42
C GLU A 561 7.18 20.54 -20.43
N GLU A 562 6.75 19.87 -19.37
CA GLU A 562 5.38 19.37 -19.26
C GLU A 562 4.35 20.50 -19.19
N ARG A 563 4.60 21.53 -18.37
CA ARG A 563 3.71 22.71 -18.24
C ARG A 563 3.66 23.57 -19.50
N ALA A 564 4.74 23.59 -20.29
CA ALA A 564 4.80 24.36 -21.53
C ALA A 564 3.96 23.76 -22.67
N LYS A 565 3.48 22.51 -22.54
CA LYS A 565 2.63 21.87 -23.56
C LYS A 565 1.25 22.53 -23.61
N LEU A 566 0.91 23.13 -24.75
CA LEU A 566 -0.38 23.79 -24.93
C LEU A 566 -1.54 22.79 -25.16
N GLN A 567 -1.23 21.58 -25.64
CA GLN A 567 -2.20 20.51 -25.89
C GLN A 567 -1.72 19.18 -25.28
N PRO A 568 -1.78 19.04 -23.94
CA PRO A 568 -1.41 17.80 -23.29
C PRO A 568 -2.42 16.69 -23.63
N LEU A 569 -1.92 15.46 -23.79
CA LEU A 569 -2.77 14.27 -23.87
C LEU A 569 -3.48 14.10 -22.52
N ARG A 570 -4.80 13.94 -22.55
CA ARG A 570 -5.61 13.67 -21.35
C ARG A 570 -6.42 12.41 -21.61
N PHE A 571 -6.44 11.53 -20.61
CA PHE A 571 -7.26 10.34 -20.58
C PHE A 571 -8.11 10.37 -19.31
N SER A 572 -9.38 10.00 -19.45
CA SER A 572 -10.25 9.72 -18.32
C SER A 572 -9.89 8.38 -17.67
N ALA A 573 -10.25 8.22 -16.40
CA ALA A 573 -10.03 6.95 -15.70
C ALA A 573 -10.71 5.75 -16.40
N SER A 574 -11.90 5.96 -16.99
CA SER A 574 -12.62 4.93 -17.75
C SER A 574 -11.89 4.51 -19.02
N GLU A 575 -11.33 5.45 -19.79
CA GLU A 575 -10.57 5.14 -21.00
C GLU A 575 -9.29 4.37 -20.67
N ILE A 576 -8.60 4.73 -19.59
CA ILE A 576 -7.40 4.00 -19.12
C ILE A 576 -7.75 2.55 -18.78
N LEU A 577 -8.87 2.33 -18.07
CA LEU A 577 -9.33 0.99 -17.71
C LEU A 577 -9.75 0.17 -18.94
N GLU A 578 -10.40 0.79 -19.93
CA GLU A 578 -10.80 0.12 -21.17
C GLU A 578 -9.59 -0.26 -22.02
N LEU A 579 -8.65 0.67 -22.27
CA LEU A 579 -7.39 0.40 -22.97
C LEU A 579 -6.61 -0.74 -22.30
N ARG A 580 -6.60 -0.76 -20.96
CA ARG A 580 -5.98 -1.83 -20.18
C ARG A 580 -6.68 -3.16 -20.39
N ARG A 581 -8.02 -3.21 -20.34
CA ARG A 581 -8.78 -4.44 -20.60
C ARG A 581 -8.43 -5.00 -21.98
N ASP A 582 -8.35 -4.12 -22.98
CA ASP A 582 -8.07 -4.48 -24.38
C ASP A 582 -6.70 -5.10 -24.57
N LEU A 583 -5.70 -4.55 -23.88
CA LEU A 583 -4.34 -5.11 -23.84
C LEU A 583 -4.33 -6.56 -23.34
N TYR A 584 -5.21 -6.94 -22.42
CA TYR A 584 -5.25 -8.30 -21.86
C TYR A 584 -6.31 -9.23 -22.49
N ARG A 585 -7.14 -8.73 -23.43
CA ARG A 585 -8.17 -9.53 -24.13
C ARG A 585 -7.59 -10.65 -25.02
N HIS A 586 -6.37 -10.50 -25.52
CA HIS A 586 -5.73 -11.48 -26.42
C HIS A 586 -4.41 -11.99 -25.81
N GLU A 587 -4.30 -13.30 -25.60
CA GLU A 587 -3.12 -13.88 -24.93
C GLU A 587 -1.87 -14.02 -25.79
N ARG A 588 -1.96 -13.65 -27.06
CA ARG A 588 -0.80 -13.63 -27.95
C ARG A 588 0.13 -12.50 -27.54
N ALA A 589 1.18 -12.82 -26.77
CA ALA A 589 2.17 -11.88 -26.26
C ALA A 589 2.74 -10.92 -27.33
N ALA A 590 2.92 -11.42 -28.57
CA ALA A 590 3.37 -10.61 -29.71
C ALA A 590 2.37 -9.51 -30.12
N LEU A 591 1.07 -9.80 -30.09
CA LEU A 591 0.02 -8.81 -30.38
C LEU A 591 -0.04 -7.73 -29.30
N ARG A 592 0.09 -8.12 -28.02
CA ARG A 592 0.15 -7.15 -26.90
C ARG A 592 1.35 -6.23 -27.00
N ALA A 593 2.54 -6.78 -27.26
CA ALA A 593 3.76 -6.00 -27.42
C ALA A 593 3.63 -5.01 -28.59
N ARG A 594 3.02 -5.45 -29.70
CA ARG A 594 2.75 -4.61 -30.87
C ARG A 594 1.79 -3.46 -30.53
N GLN A 595 0.63 -3.75 -29.94
CA GLN A 595 -0.36 -2.72 -29.55
C GLN A 595 0.24 -1.68 -28.61
N ARG A 596 1.00 -2.11 -27.60
CA ARG A 596 1.69 -1.21 -26.67
C ARG A 596 2.70 -0.32 -27.41
N ASN A 597 3.51 -0.90 -28.30
CA ASN A 597 4.52 -0.13 -29.03
C ASN A 597 3.89 0.86 -30.02
N GLU A 598 2.80 0.48 -30.69
CA GLU A 598 2.03 1.37 -31.57
C GLU A 598 1.46 2.55 -30.76
N PHE A 599 0.86 2.29 -29.59
CA PHE A 599 0.36 3.34 -28.69
C PHE A 599 1.47 4.29 -28.21
N LEU A 600 2.59 3.74 -27.71
CA LEU A 600 3.72 4.55 -27.25
C LEU A 600 4.33 5.39 -28.38
N SER A 601 4.38 4.86 -29.60
CA SER A 601 4.85 5.58 -30.78
C SER A 601 3.93 6.76 -31.12
N ALA A 602 2.62 6.55 -31.08
CA ALA A 602 1.63 7.60 -31.31
C ALA A 602 1.70 8.71 -30.24
N VAL A 603 1.85 8.33 -28.96
CA VAL A 603 2.05 9.29 -27.87
C VAL A 603 3.33 10.09 -28.07
N HIS A 604 4.44 9.43 -28.42
CA HIS A 604 5.71 10.10 -28.65
C HIS A 604 5.64 11.08 -29.82
N GLU A 605 5.03 10.67 -30.93
CA GLU A 605 4.83 11.53 -32.11
C GLU A 605 3.96 12.76 -31.78
N HIS A 606 2.89 12.58 -30.99
CA HIS A 606 2.09 13.71 -30.51
C HIS A 606 2.93 14.67 -29.67
N LEU A 607 3.72 14.16 -28.72
CA LEU A 607 4.56 14.98 -27.84
C LEU A 607 5.65 15.77 -28.59
N LEU A 608 6.13 15.25 -29.72
CA LEU A 608 7.09 15.96 -30.60
C LEU A 608 6.43 17.08 -31.41
N ARG A 609 5.19 16.87 -31.87
CA ARG A 609 4.45 17.83 -32.72
C ARG A 609 3.65 18.86 -31.92
N ALA A 610 3.39 18.59 -30.65
CA ALA A 610 2.57 19.46 -29.80
C ALA A 610 3.20 20.86 -29.67
N PRO A 611 2.43 21.94 -29.91
CA PRO A 611 2.93 23.30 -29.77
C PRO A 611 3.29 23.59 -28.30
N ARG A 612 4.40 24.29 -28.10
CA ARG A 612 4.94 24.65 -26.78
C ARG A 612 4.95 26.17 -26.60
N ALA A 613 4.72 26.62 -25.38
CA ALA A 613 4.92 28.02 -24.99
C ALA A 613 6.40 28.41 -25.03
N GLU A 614 6.69 29.71 -25.10
CA GLU A 614 8.05 30.23 -24.98
C GLU A 614 8.64 29.98 -23.58
N PRO A 615 9.96 29.71 -23.47
CA PRO A 615 10.59 29.37 -22.21
C PRO A 615 10.59 30.55 -21.23
N SER A 616 10.25 30.27 -19.97
CA SER A 616 10.23 31.27 -18.90
C SER A 616 11.65 31.68 -18.44
N ARG A 617 11.78 32.84 -17.78
CA ARG A 617 13.07 33.25 -17.15
C ARG A 617 13.60 32.26 -16.11
N SER A 618 12.72 31.55 -15.41
CA SER A 618 13.11 30.48 -14.49
C SER A 618 13.66 29.26 -15.23
N GLU A 619 13.06 28.91 -16.37
CA GLU A 619 13.51 27.80 -17.20
C GLU A 619 14.89 28.07 -17.81
N LEU A 620 15.11 29.29 -18.34
CA LEU A 620 16.41 29.69 -18.87
C LEU A 620 17.52 29.61 -17.80
N ARG A 621 17.25 30.14 -16.60
CA ARG A 621 18.19 30.05 -15.47
C ARG A 621 18.48 28.59 -15.07
N ALA A 622 17.48 27.72 -15.08
CA ALA A 622 17.68 26.30 -14.79
C ALA A 622 18.54 25.61 -15.87
N ARG A 623 18.39 25.99 -17.15
CA ARG A 623 19.24 25.50 -18.25
C ARG A 623 20.70 25.95 -18.10
N GLU A 624 20.93 27.23 -17.80
CA GLU A 624 22.28 27.76 -17.52
C GLU A 624 22.93 27.07 -16.32
N TRP A 625 22.16 26.87 -15.24
CA TRP A 625 22.64 26.19 -14.04
C TRP A 625 22.99 24.71 -14.30
N ARG A 626 22.18 24.02 -15.11
CA ARG A 626 22.47 22.66 -15.60
C ARG A 626 23.80 22.64 -16.35
N ASP A 627 24.03 23.57 -17.27
CA ASP A 627 25.26 23.59 -18.07
C ASP A 627 26.50 23.83 -17.20
N ALA A 628 26.39 24.69 -16.19
CA ALA A 628 27.45 24.89 -15.19
C ALA A 628 27.70 23.63 -14.35
N LEU A 629 26.66 22.89 -13.96
CA LEU A 629 26.78 21.60 -13.25
C LEU A 629 27.44 20.52 -14.11
N VAL A 630 27.09 20.43 -15.40
CA VAL A 630 27.73 19.50 -16.33
C VAL A 630 29.23 19.81 -16.45
N ALA A 631 29.60 21.10 -16.55
CA ALA A 631 30.99 21.51 -16.57
C ALA A 631 31.73 21.16 -15.27
N ALA A 632 31.13 21.44 -14.11
CA ALA A 632 31.70 21.11 -12.80
C ALA A 632 31.87 19.59 -12.60
N HIS A 633 30.85 18.80 -12.95
CA HIS A 633 30.90 17.34 -12.90
C HIS A 633 31.99 16.77 -13.80
N ARG A 634 32.13 17.30 -15.02
CA ARG A 634 33.20 16.90 -15.95
C ARG A 634 34.57 17.24 -15.40
N ALA A 635 34.76 18.44 -14.85
CA ALA A 635 36.01 18.86 -14.22
C ALA A 635 36.36 17.97 -13.02
N ALA A 636 35.42 17.70 -12.12
CA ALA A 636 35.62 16.81 -10.97
C ALA A 636 36.03 15.40 -11.40
N THR A 637 35.30 14.80 -12.34
CA THR A 637 35.55 13.43 -12.82
C THR A 637 36.88 13.32 -13.57
N HIS A 638 37.21 14.32 -14.39
CA HIS A 638 38.50 14.37 -15.07
C HIS A 638 39.67 14.47 -14.08
N THR A 639 39.57 15.38 -13.12
CA THR A 639 40.60 15.60 -12.09
C THR A 639 40.75 14.37 -11.17
N GLN A 640 39.65 13.69 -10.85
CA GLN A 640 39.70 12.41 -10.13
C GLN A 640 40.50 11.36 -10.91
N GLY A 641 40.28 11.27 -12.22
CA GLY A 641 41.04 10.38 -13.11
C GLY A 641 42.54 10.67 -13.03
N GLU A 642 42.93 11.94 -13.13
CA GLU A 642 44.33 12.36 -13.01
C GLU A 642 44.95 12.01 -11.66
N LEU A 643 44.20 12.19 -10.55
CA LEU A 643 44.65 11.80 -9.22
C LEU A 643 44.85 10.28 -9.13
N ILE A 644 43.88 9.50 -9.59
CA ILE A 644 43.94 8.03 -9.55
C ILE A 644 45.12 7.52 -10.38
N ASP A 645 45.28 8.01 -11.61
CA ASP A 645 46.41 7.64 -12.48
C ASP A 645 47.75 7.99 -11.82
N TRP A 646 47.84 9.18 -11.21
CA TRP A 646 49.03 9.63 -10.49
C TRP A 646 49.37 8.74 -9.28
N MET A 647 48.36 8.31 -8.50
CA MET A 647 48.54 7.44 -7.34
C MET A 647 48.88 6.00 -7.75
N VAL A 648 48.24 5.47 -8.80
CA VAL A 648 48.50 4.12 -9.32
C VAL A 648 49.91 4.02 -9.88
N ALA A 649 50.37 5.02 -10.63
CA ALA A 649 51.73 5.07 -11.18
C ALA A 649 52.84 5.08 -10.09
N ARG A 650 52.49 5.40 -8.84
CA ARG A 650 53.38 5.45 -7.68
C ARG A 650 53.13 4.34 -6.67
N GLU A 651 52.30 3.36 -7.03
CA GLU A 651 51.91 2.23 -6.18
C GLU A 651 51.21 2.65 -4.85
N HIS A 652 50.67 3.87 -4.79
CA HIS A 652 49.96 4.39 -3.62
C HIS A 652 48.47 4.00 -3.60
N TYR A 653 47.93 3.44 -4.70
CA TYR A 653 46.51 3.13 -4.81
C TYR A 653 46.26 1.84 -5.60
N GLN A 654 45.40 0.96 -5.07
CA GLN A 654 44.98 -0.28 -5.71
C GLN A 654 43.48 -0.23 -6.07
N PRO A 655 43.11 -0.01 -7.35
CA PRO A 655 41.72 0.27 -7.73
C PRO A 655 40.71 -0.81 -7.31
N ARG A 656 41.07 -2.10 -7.45
CA ARG A 656 40.17 -3.21 -7.07
C ARG A 656 39.92 -3.26 -5.56
N GLN A 657 40.94 -3.01 -4.75
CA GLN A 657 40.82 -2.99 -3.30
C GLN A 657 40.00 -1.77 -2.85
N ALA A 658 40.23 -0.61 -3.46
CA ALA A 658 39.47 0.60 -3.18
C ALA A 658 37.98 0.47 -3.51
N LEU A 659 37.64 -0.19 -4.62
CA LEU A 659 36.24 -0.50 -4.97
C LEU A 659 35.56 -1.37 -3.92
N ARG A 660 36.23 -2.42 -3.43
CA ARG A 660 35.70 -3.27 -2.34
C ARG A 660 35.54 -2.50 -1.04
N ALA A 661 36.56 -1.72 -0.66
CA ALA A 661 36.50 -0.88 0.53
C ALA A 661 35.36 0.16 0.48
N ARG A 662 35.06 0.69 -0.72
CA ARG A 662 33.92 1.58 -0.95
C ARG A 662 32.58 0.87 -0.76
N GLU A 663 32.44 -0.35 -1.28
CA GLU A 663 31.24 -1.18 -1.10
C GLU A 663 31.03 -1.53 0.39
N ASP A 664 32.07 -1.98 1.08
CA ASP A 664 32.05 -2.29 2.50
C ASP A 664 31.72 -1.06 3.36
N ARG A 665 32.31 0.10 3.04
CA ARG A 665 31.99 1.37 3.70
C ARG A 665 30.55 1.80 3.48
N PHE A 666 30.04 1.65 2.25
CA PHE A 666 28.64 1.96 1.96
C PHE A 666 27.73 1.07 2.82
N ARG A 667 27.97 -0.24 2.85
CA ARG A 667 27.22 -1.20 3.67
C ARG A 667 27.31 -0.88 5.17
N SER A 668 28.49 -0.58 5.70
CA SER A 668 28.68 -0.28 7.12
C SER A 668 27.96 1.01 7.54
N VAL A 669 27.96 2.04 6.68
CA VAL A 669 27.21 3.28 6.90
C VAL A 669 25.70 3.03 6.91
N GLN A 670 25.18 2.22 5.99
CA GLN A 670 23.76 1.85 6.00
C GLN A 670 23.38 1.08 7.26
N LEU A 671 24.21 0.12 7.70
CA LEU A 671 23.98 -0.63 8.93
C LEU A 671 24.00 0.29 10.18
N ALA A 672 24.96 1.20 10.27
CA ALA A 672 25.06 2.15 11.38
C ALA A 672 23.87 3.14 11.43
N ARG A 673 23.33 3.53 10.27
CA ARG A 673 22.08 4.32 10.20
C ARG A 673 20.88 3.50 10.64
N SER A 674 20.79 2.25 10.18
CA SER A 674 19.75 1.30 10.57
C SER A 674 19.71 1.09 12.09
N GLN A 675 20.87 0.90 12.72
CA GLN A 675 20.98 0.65 14.17
C GLN A 675 20.59 1.86 15.03
N ARG A 676 20.74 3.09 14.51
CA ARG A 676 20.36 4.33 15.22
C ARG A 676 18.93 4.78 14.95
N SER A 677 18.24 4.13 14.01
CA SER A 677 16.86 4.43 13.68
C SER A 677 15.91 3.64 14.58
N LEU A 678 14.72 4.19 14.84
CA LEU A 678 13.64 3.38 15.40
C LEU A 678 13.22 2.33 14.35
N ARG A 679 12.98 1.09 14.77
CA ARG A 679 12.66 0.02 13.82
C ARG A 679 11.22 0.08 13.34
N THR A 680 10.25 0.15 14.23
CA THR A 680 8.83 0.07 13.82
C THR A 680 8.26 1.37 13.28
N SER A 681 7.17 1.26 12.55
CA SER A 681 6.31 2.38 12.14
C SER A 681 5.72 3.13 13.34
N ASN A 682 5.15 4.29 13.05
CA ASN A 682 4.42 5.15 13.99
C ASN A 682 2.91 4.94 13.98
N ALA A 683 2.44 3.83 13.42
CA ALA A 683 1.03 3.50 13.43
C ALA A 683 0.61 3.04 14.84
N GLY A 684 -0.33 3.76 15.46
CA GLY A 684 -0.92 3.40 16.75
C GLY A 684 0.05 3.57 17.93
N ARG A 685 0.70 4.74 18.06
CA ARG A 685 1.57 5.06 19.20
C ARG A 685 0.74 5.43 20.42
N TRP A 686 1.16 4.96 21.59
CA TRP A 686 0.53 5.34 22.86
C TRP A 686 1.57 5.52 23.96
N GLY A 687 1.24 6.35 24.94
CA GLY A 687 2.12 6.65 26.06
C GLY A 687 1.34 6.97 27.32
N LEU A 688 2.01 6.81 28.45
CA LEU A 688 1.51 7.16 29.77
C LEU A 688 2.44 8.18 30.39
N GLY A 689 1.91 9.08 31.19
CA GLY A 689 2.75 10.08 31.84
C GLY A 689 2.19 10.58 33.16
N LEU A 690 3.05 11.27 33.88
CA LEU A 690 2.70 11.98 35.10
C LEU A 690 3.19 13.42 35.00
N SER A 691 2.40 14.37 35.50
CA SER A 691 2.84 15.76 35.62
C SER A 691 2.35 16.40 36.90
N LEU A 692 3.01 17.47 37.27
CA LEU A 692 2.64 18.38 38.35
C LEU A 692 2.74 19.82 37.86
N ASP A 693 2.02 20.74 38.52
CA ASP A 693 2.22 22.17 38.30
C ASP A 693 3.38 22.66 39.18
N PRO A 694 4.51 23.10 38.60
CA PRO A 694 5.66 23.54 39.37
C PRO A 694 5.43 24.87 40.11
N ARG A 695 4.37 25.63 39.77
CA ARG A 695 4.03 26.88 40.45
C ARG A 695 3.11 26.69 41.65
N ALA A 696 2.44 25.54 41.77
CA ALA A 696 1.57 25.22 42.88
C ALA A 696 2.36 24.53 44.01
N LEU A 697 2.22 25.02 45.25
CA LEU A 697 2.80 24.36 46.43
C LEU A 697 1.87 23.23 46.91
N PRO A 698 2.40 22.09 47.38
CA PRO A 698 1.56 21.06 48.01
C PRO A 698 0.75 21.64 49.18
N PRO A 699 -0.55 21.32 49.34
CA PRO A 699 -1.31 20.24 48.68
C PRO A 699 -2.01 20.66 47.36
N GLN A 700 -1.77 21.87 46.85
CA GLN A 700 -2.44 22.38 45.63
C GLN A 700 -1.81 21.84 44.32
N SER A 701 -0.56 21.35 44.36
CA SER A 701 0.05 20.61 43.25
C SER A 701 -0.46 19.17 43.20
N ALA A 702 -1.63 18.98 42.59
CA ALA A 702 -2.16 17.65 42.33
C ALA A 702 -1.35 16.94 41.23
N LEU A 703 -0.93 15.71 41.51
CA LEU A 703 -0.34 14.82 40.50
C LEU A 703 -1.40 14.48 39.44
N ARG A 704 -1.08 14.69 38.16
CA ARG A 704 -1.96 14.39 37.03
C ARG A 704 -1.42 13.23 36.21
N ALA A 705 -2.29 12.31 35.83
CA ALA A 705 -2.00 11.23 34.90
C ALA A 705 -2.31 11.66 33.46
N HIS A 706 -1.50 11.15 32.53
CA HIS A 706 -1.59 11.40 31.10
C HIS A 706 -1.78 10.07 30.37
N LEU A 707 -2.66 10.10 29.39
CA LEU A 707 -2.76 9.07 28.36
C LEU A 707 -2.64 9.76 27.01
N ASP A 708 -1.59 9.42 26.27
CA ASP A 708 -1.39 9.86 24.90
C ASP A 708 -1.69 8.68 23.97
N VAL A 709 -2.52 8.88 22.96
CA VAL A 709 -2.78 7.90 21.91
C VAL A 709 -2.81 8.62 20.58
N ALA A 710 -2.17 8.08 19.55
CA ALA A 710 -2.26 8.63 18.21
C ALA A 710 -2.28 7.50 17.18
N LEU A 711 -3.16 7.65 16.19
CA LEU A 711 -3.17 6.73 15.05
C LEU A 711 -1.87 6.84 14.24
N LEU A 712 -1.40 8.07 14.03
CA LEU A 712 -0.11 8.36 13.39
C LEU A 712 0.62 9.42 14.22
N ASN A 713 1.91 9.22 14.48
CA ASN A 713 2.73 10.20 15.20
C ASN A 713 4.19 10.19 14.73
N ASP A 714 4.43 10.93 13.64
CA ASP A 714 5.73 11.30 13.10
C ASP A 714 6.24 12.58 13.74
N ARG A 715 7.48 12.54 14.23
CA ARG A 715 8.15 13.69 14.84
C ARG A 715 9.31 14.17 13.97
N LEU A 716 9.54 15.48 14.00
CA LEU A 716 10.71 16.10 13.39
C LEU A 716 12.00 15.50 13.94
N GLY A 717 12.95 15.25 13.07
CA GLY A 717 14.28 14.71 13.33
C GLY A 717 14.32 13.21 13.68
N GLU A 718 13.16 12.54 13.79
CA GLU A 718 13.10 11.11 14.04
C GLU A 718 13.44 10.36 12.74
N HIS A 719 14.32 9.37 12.78
CA HIS A 719 14.57 8.49 11.62
C HIS A 719 14.04 7.10 11.90
N ARG A 720 13.51 6.46 10.87
CA ARG A 720 13.00 5.09 10.96
C ARG A 720 13.62 4.18 9.94
N LEU A 721 13.69 2.89 10.27
CA LEU A 721 14.20 1.86 9.37
C LEU A 721 13.36 1.71 8.10
N HIS A 722 12.05 1.95 8.22
CA HIS A 722 11.10 1.71 7.13
C HIS A 722 10.82 2.89 6.22
N GLY A 723 11.26 4.13 6.49
CA GLY A 723 10.92 5.19 5.54
C GLY A 723 11.20 6.63 5.88
N HIS A 724 11.10 7.01 7.15
CA HIS A 724 10.79 8.40 7.50
C HIS A 724 11.89 9.43 7.16
N ARG A 725 11.45 10.60 6.65
CA ARG A 725 12.24 11.82 6.46
C ARG A 725 12.26 12.67 7.74
N PRO A 726 13.44 13.03 8.27
CA PRO A 726 13.55 13.80 9.51
C PRO A 726 12.96 15.22 9.42
N GLU A 727 12.63 15.70 8.23
CA GLU A 727 12.18 17.08 8.02
C GLU A 727 10.65 17.24 8.06
N VAL A 728 9.95 16.20 8.52
CA VAL A 728 8.49 16.14 8.57
C VAL A 728 7.97 15.81 9.97
N GLU A 729 6.95 16.54 10.39
CA GLU A 729 6.02 16.15 11.45
C GLU A 729 4.68 15.77 10.83
N ALA A 730 4.10 14.65 11.25
CA ALA A 730 2.75 14.25 10.86
C ALA A 730 2.04 13.55 12.02
N VAL A 731 0.96 14.13 12.51
CA VAL A 731 0.10 13.53 13.54
C VAL A 731 -1.32 13.46 13.01
N ALA A 732 -1.93 12.28 13.08
CA ALA A 732 -3.33 12.07 12.69
C ALA A 732 -4.09 11.39 13.82
N LEU A 733 -5.30 11.89 14.11
CA LEU A 733 -6.19 11.39 15.16
C LEU A 733 -5.46 11.15 16.49
N GLY A 734 -4.76 12.17 16.97
CA GLY A 734 -4.09 12.17 18.26
C GLY A 734 -5.04 12.59 19.37
N LEU A 735 -5.05 11.86 20.49
CA LEU A 735 -5.77 12.18 21.71
C LEU A 735 -4.78 12.22 22.87
N GLN A 736 -4.74 13.34 23.58
CA GLN A 736 -4.07 13.49 24.86
C GLN A 736 -5.11 13.75 25.95
N ALA A 737 -5.24 12.82 26.89
CA ALA A 737 -6.12 12.92 28.04
C ALA A 737 -5.33 13.16 29.32
N ARG A 738 -5.74 14.14 30.12
CA ARG A 738 -5.04 14.57 31.34
C ARG A 738 -6.01 14.74 32.49
N ALA A 739 -5.78 14.06 33.62
CA ALA A 739 -6.68 14.12 34.77
C ALA A 739 -5.91 14.01 36.10
N PRO A 740 -6.39 14.65 37.19
CA PRO A 740 -5.79 14.50 38.51
C PRO A 740 -6.00 13.08 39.05
N LEU A 741 -5.03 12.57 39.80
CA LEU A 741 -5.14 11.31 40.54
C LEU A 741 -5.89 11.53 41.87
N SER A 742 -7.16 11.92 41.77
CA SER A 742 -8.05 12.17 42.92
C SER A 742 -9.49 11.72 42.61
N GLN A 743 -10.39 11.84 43.59
CA GLN A 743 -11.82 11.56 43.37
C GLN A 743 -12.49 12.48 42.33
N GLU A 744 -11.82 13.59 41.96
CA GLU A 744 -12.30 14.55 40.97
C GLU A 744 -11.82 14.23 39.54
N PHE A 745 -11.31 13.01 39.30
CA PHE A 745 -10.76 12.57 38.01
C PHE A 745 -11.64 12.95 36.80
N PHE A 746 -12.92 12.57 36.81
CA PHE A 746 -13.84 12.85 35.71
C PHE A 746 -14.26 14.32 35.64
N ALA A 747 -14.30 15.01 36.79
CA ALA A 747 -14.69 16.41 36.87
C ALA A 747 -13.58 17.36 36.37
N ARG A 748 -12.33 16.90 36.32
CA ARG A 748 -11.14 17.66 35.89
C ARG A 748 -10.35 16.98 34.76
N LEU A 749 -11.08 16.30 33.86
CA LEU A 749 -10.52 15.64 32.69
C LEU A 749 -10.32 16.66 31.54
N ASP A 750 -9.08 16.94 31.19
CA ASP A 750 -8.74 17.73 30.00
C ASP A 750 -8.50 16.78 28.82
N LEU A 751 -9.02 17.15 27.65
CA LEU A 751 -8.86 16.40 26.41
C LEU A 751 -8.30 17.31 25.32
N GLU A 752 -7.26 16.86 24.63
CA GLU A 752 -6.69 17.54 23.46
C GLU A 752 -6.69 16.57 22.28
N LEU A 753 -7.52 16.85 21.28
CA LEU A 753 -7.70 16.09 20.06
C LEU A 753 -6.96 16.80 18.92
N THR A 754 -5.89 16.21 18.41
CA THR A 754 -5.28 16.60 17.14
C THR A 754 -5.96 15.83 16.02
N LEU A 755 -6.80 16.49 15.23
CA LEU A 755 -7.41 15.86 14.05
C LEU A 755 -6.33 15.57 13.01
N PHE A 756 -5.54 16.60 12.68
CA PHE A 756 -4.45 16.51 11.73
C PHE A 756 -3.42 17.61 12.01
N ARG A 757 -2.15 17.24 12.13
CA ARG A 757 -1.03 18.17 12.17
C ARG A 757 0.03 17.72 11.18
N TYR A 758 0.45 18.62 10.31
CA TYR A 758 1.48 18.35 9.32
C TYR A 758 2.41 19.54 9.19
N ILE A 759 3.71 19.31 9.34
CA ILE A 759 4.75 20.33 9.22
C ILE A 759 5.84 19.77 8.32
N SER A 760 6.14 20.44 7.20
CA SER A 760 7.25 20.08 6.32
C SER A 760 8.27 21.21 6.31
N LEU A 761 9.52 20.88 6.61
CA LEU A 761 10.68 21.78 6.51
C LEU A 761 11.50 21.55 5.23
N ALA A 762 11.12 20.55 4.44
CA ALA A 762 11.79 20.23 3.19
C ALA A 762 11.67 21.39 2.22
N THR A 763 12.82 21.87 1.72
CA THR A 763 12.91 22.95 0.74
C THR A 763 13.83 22.51 -0.40
N PRO A 764 13.47 22.78 -1.67
CA PRO A 764 14.34 22.50 -2.80
C PRO A 764 15.72 23.17 -2.66
N ARG A 765 16.77 22.48 -3.12
CA ARG A 765 18.13 23.04 -3.20
C ARG A 765 18.15 24.29 -4.07
N ALA A 766 19.11 25.19 -3.82
CA ALA A 766 19.15 26.51 -4.42
C ALA A 766 19.01 26.50 -5.97
N GLY A 767 19.68 25.56 -6.65
CA GLY A 767 19.62 25.41 -8.12
C GLY A 767 18.29 24.89 -8.68
N SER A 768 17.44 24.29 -7.84
CA SER A 768 16.15 23.71 -8.25
C SER A 768 14.94 24.54 -7.77
N ARG A 769 15.17 25.74 -7.23
CA ARG A 769 14.09 26.65 -6.80
C ARG A 769 13.46 27.35 -7.99
N ARG A 770 12.14 27.27 -8.09
CA ARG A 770 11.29 27.85 -9.13
C ARG A 770 10.82 29.26 -8.75
N SER A 771 10.57 29.48 -7.46
CA SER A 771 10.03 30.75 -6.95
C SER A 771 10.65 31.15 -5.60
N PHE A 772 10.22 32.30 -5.08
CA PHE A 772 10.57 32.73 -3.73
C PHE A 772 9.98 31.82 -2.64
N THR A 773 8.81 31.23 -2.87
CA THR A 773 8.13 30.38 -1.88
C THR A 773 8.85 29.06 -1.65
N ASP A 774 9.66 28.59 -2.60
CA ASP A 774 10.45 27.36 -2.47
C ASP A 774 11.58 27.45 -1.42
N ARG A 775 11.76 28.63 -0.80
CA ARG A 775 12.65 28.81 0.35
C ARG A 775 11.99 28.43 1.66
N PHE A 776 10.68 28.19 1.65
CA PHE A 776 9.88 27.91 2.82
C PHE A 776 9.24 26.54 2.70
N GLY A 777 9.22 25.82 3.81
CA GLY A 777 8.29 24.73 4.04
C GLY A 777 6.88 25.26 4.34
N TRP A 778 5.99 24.37 4.75
CA TRP A 778 4.61 24.70 5.07
C TRP A 778 4.10 23.88 6.25
N ALA A 779 3.07 24.37 6.90
CA ALA A 779 2.44 23.71 8.03
C ALA A 779 0.92 23.87 8.00
N LEU A 780 0.22 22.83 8.44
CA LEU A 780 -1.22 22.76 8.65
C LEU A 780 -1.47 22.11 10.00
N GLU A 781 -2.19 22.78 10.89
CA GLU A 781 -2.58 22.24 12.19
C GLU A 781 -4.09 22.39 12.35
N LEU A 782 -4.75 21.32 12.77
CA LEU A 782 -6.17 21.26 13.11
C LEU A 782 -6.31 20.49 14.43
N ASP A 783 -6.60 21.22 15.49
CA ASP A 783 -6.75 20.68 16.83
C ASP A 783 -8.01 21.18 17.54
N ALA A 784 -8.48 20.41 18.51
CA ALA A 784 -9.64 20.72 19.33
C ALA A 784 -9.34 20.34 20.77
N ARG A 785 -9.67 21.23 21.71
CA ARG A 785 -9.36 21.05 23.12
C ARG A 785 -10.56 21.29 24.00
N HIS A 786 -10.69 20.47 25.03
CA HIS A 786 -11.61 20.62 26.14
C HIS A 786 -10.78 20.80 27.42
N ILE A 787 -11.07 21.85 28.19
CA ILE A 787 -10.46 22.11 29.50
C ILE A 787 -11.60 22.12 30.52
N ALA A 788 -11.52 21.22 31.49
CA ALA A 788 -12.58 21.03 32.46
C ALA A 788 -12.78 22.30 33.31
N GLY A 789 -14.01 22.81 33.36
CA GLY A 789 -14.39 23.97 34.17
C GLY A 789 -14.16 25.35 33.52
N GLU A 790 -13.49 25.43 32.37
CA GLU A 790 -13.19 26.70 31.68
C GLU A 790 -13.92 26.84 30.34
N LEU A 791 -13.84 25.82 29.48
CA LEU A 791 -14.35 25.87 28.10
C LEU A 791 -14.95 24.51 27.68
N PRO A 792 -16.18 24.47 27.12
CA PRO A 792 -16.73 23.27 26.53
C PRO A 792 -15.89 22.72 25.38
N LEU A 793 -15.46 23.59 24.46
CA LEU A 793 -14.59 23.20 23.34
C LEU A 793 -13.91 24.43 22.73
N ARG A 794 -12.61 24.33 22.45
CA ARG A 794 -11.84 25.29 21.63
C ARG A 794 -11.25 24.55 20.44
N ALA A 795 -11.65 24.91 19.23
CA ALA A 795 -11.04 24.40 18.00
C ALA A 795 -10.04 25.42 17.46
N HIS A 796 -8.83 24.96 17.11
CA HIS A 796 -7.77 25.77 16.53
C HIS A 796 -7.44 25.24 15.13
N GLY A 797 -7.25 26.17 14.20
CA GLY A 797 -6.75 25.90 12.87
C GLY A 797 -5.61 26.84 12.52
N PHE A 798 -4.53 26.31 11.95
CA PHE A 798 -3.40 27.09 11.45
C PHE A 798 -2.94 26.60 10.08
N PHE A 799 -2.61 27.54 9.21
CA PHE A 799 -1.92 27.26 7.96
C PHE A 799 -0.85 28.34 7.74
N GLY A 800 0.37 27.95 7.41
CA GLY A 800 1.43 28.93 7.22
C GLY A 800 2.70 28.41 6.57
N LEU A 801 3.61 29.33 6.29
CA LEU A 801 4.94 29.04 5.76
C LEU A 801 5.93 28.82 6.90
N VAL A 802 6.94 27.99 6.66
CA VAL A 802 7.95 27.62 7.66
C VAL A 802 9.34 27.84 7.09
N TRP A 803 10.12 28.73 7.68
CA TRP A 803 11.48 29.01 7.27
C TRP A 803 12.46 28.15 8.08
N PRO A 804 13.18 27.19 7.46
CA PRO A 804 14.32 26.55 8.10
C PRO A 804 15.50 27.53 8.20
N ILE A 805 15.76 28.06 9.39
CA ILE A 805 16.85 29.02 9.68
C ILE A 805 18.20 28.32 9.65
N ALA A 806 18.29 27.17 10.32
CA ALA A 806 19.49 26.36 10.39
C ALA A 806 19.11 24.87 10.43
N ARG A 807 19.93 24.02 9.81
CA ARG A 807 19.70 22.58 9.72
C ARG A 807 21.03 21.84 9.67
N SER A 808 21.16 20.73 10.37
CA SER A 808 22.28 19.81 10.18
C SER A 808 22.16 19.10 8.83
N GLU A 809 23.27 18.65 8.25
CA GLU A 809 23.25 17.89 6.99
C GLU A 809 22.36 16.63 7.10
N SER A 810 22.39 15.96 8.26
CA SER A 810 21.55 14.80 8.57
C SER A 810 20.05 15.09 8.73
N GLY A 811 19.66 16.36 8.90
CA GLY A 811 18.27 16.77 9.22
C GLY A 811 17.82 16.49 10.67
N THR A 812 18.69 15.92 11.51
CA THR A 812 18.36 15.54 12.90
C THR A 812 18.31 16.73 13.86
N SER A 813 19.06 17.80 13.56
CA SER A 813 19.06 19.06 14.29
C SER A 813 18.58 20.18 13.39
N LEU A 814 17.68 21.03 13.88
CA LEU A 814 17.07 22.09 13.09
C LEU A 814 16.59 23.25 13.96
N LEU A 815 16.52 24.43 13.34
CA LEU A 815 15.89 25.64 13.86
C LEU A 815 15.00 26.20 12.76
N ALA A 816 13.72 26.39 13.04
CA ALA A 816 12.75 26.87 12.08
C ALA A 816 11.79 27.89 12.70
N LEU A 817 11.35 28.85 11.87
CA LEU A 817 10.39 29.89 12.22
C LEU A 817 9.21 29.82 11.26
N GLY A 818 8.01 29.64 11.77
CA GLY A 818 6.78 29.64 10.99
C GLY A 818 5.92 30.88 11.24
N LEU A 819 5.18 31.26 10.20
CA LEU A 819 4.25 32.38 10.21
C LEU A 819 3.05 32.07 9.32
N GLY A 820 1.85 32.39 9.80
CA GLY A 820 0.64 32.26 9.00
C GLY A 820 -0.62 32.71 9.74
N PRO A 821 -1.77 32.74 9.05
CA PRO A 821 -3.06 32.90 9.70
C PRO A 821 -3.40 31.72 10.62
N ALA A 822 -4.04 32.03 11.73
CA ALA A 822 -4.70 31.09 12.62
C ALA A 822 -6.15 31.52 12.85
N ALA A 823 -7.01 30.54 13.11
CA ALA A 823 -8.39 30.75 13.49
C ALA A 823 -8.74 29.87 14.69
N ASP A 824 -9.39 30.47 15.67
CA ASP A 824 -9.88 29.80 16.87
C ASP A 824 -11.38 29.93 16.97
N VAL A 825 -12.05 28.84 17.33
CA VAL A 825 -13.48 28.81 17.61
C VAL A 825 -13.65 28.34 19.04
N ASN A 826 -14.07 29.27 19.91
CA ASN A 826 -14.41 28.98 21.29
C ASN A 826 -15.91 28.74 21.37
N VAL A 827 -16.32 27.51 21.70
CA VAL A 827 -17.71 27.13 21.96
C VAL A 827 -17.88 27.11 23.47
N GLY A 828 -18.43 28.20 24.03
CA GLY A 828 -18.83 28.34 25.43
C GLY A 828 -20.21 27.73 25.73
N LEU A 829 -20.59 27.66 27.01
CA LEU A 829 -21.93 27.17 27.41
C LEU A 829 -23.05 28.13 26.97
N THR A 830 -22.73 29.42 26.78
CA THR A 830 -23.69 30.49 26.48
C THR A 830 -23.39 31.25 25.19
N GLU A 831 -22.13 31.25 24.71
CA GLU A 831 -21.72 32.01 23.52
C GLU A 831 -20.67 31.24 22.70
N THR A 832 -20.70 31.43 21.38
CA THR A 832 -19.65 30.97 20.47
C THR A 832 -18.91 32.18 19.91
N SER A 833 -17.59 32.23 20.04
CA SER A 833 -16.77 33.30 19.49
C SER A 833 -15.77 32.76 18.47
N GLY A 834 -15.69 33.45 17.32
CA GLY A 834 -14.70 33.21 16.28
C GLY A 834 -13.58 34.24 16.38
N LEU A 835 -12.36 33.75 16.48
CA LEU A 835 -11.13 34.49 16.65
C LEU A 835 -10.26 34.23 15.43
N VAL A 836 -9.69 35.28 14.82
CA VAL A 836 -8.77 35.13 13.69
C VAL A 836 -7.60 36.07 13.87
N GLY A 837 -6.39 35.63 13.52
CA GLY A 837 -5.22 36.48 13.60
C GLY A 837 -3.92 35.79 13.20
N PRO A 838 -2.80 36.51 13.20
CA PRO A 838 -1.51 35.93 12.90
C PRO A 838 -1.02 35.01 14.03
N GLN A 839 -0.39 33.90 13.64
CA GLN A 839 0.36 33.02 14.52
C GLN A 839 1.82 32.94 14.03
N VAL A 840 2.74 33.13 14.96
CA VAL A 840 4.18 32.89 14.80
C VAL A 840 4.55 31.68 15.64
N TYR A 841 5.41 30.81 15.14
CA TYR A 841 5.94 29.75 15.97
C TYR A 841 7.41 29.46 15.67
N LEU A 842 8.15 29.12 16.71
CA LEU A 842 9.56 28.73 16.68
C LEU A 842 9.67 27.26 17.03
N MET A 843 10.45 26.51 16.24
CA MET A 843 10.80 25.13 16.52
C MET A 843 12.32 25.01 16.52
N ALA A 844 12.87 24.50 17.61
CA ALA A 844 14.27 24.14 17.69
C ALA A 844 14.37 22.67 18.11
N ARG A 845 15.26 21.92 17.47
CA ARG A 845 15.59 20.56 17.84
C ARG A 845 17.10 20.37 17.74
N GLN A 846 17.69 19.80 18.79
CA GLN A 846 19.10 19.48 18.85
C GLN A 846 19.26 17.99 19.17
N HIS A 847 19.87 17.23 18.26
CA HIS A 847 20.22 15.82 18.48
C HIS A 847 21.21 15.66 19.63
N LEU A 848 20.99 14.66 20.49
CA LEU A 848 21.78 14.40 21.71
C LEU A 848 22.74 13.20 21.57
N GLY A 849 22.89 12.62 20.37
CA GLY A 849 23.70 11.41 20.16
C GLY A 849 22.93 10.10 20.34
N GLY A 850 23.52 8.99 19.90
CA GLY A 850 22.89 7.67 19.92
C GLY A 850 21.76 7.55 18.88
N TYR A 851 20.58 7.11 19.33
CA TYR A 851 19.39 7.02 18.47
C TYR A 851 19.01 8.38 17.89
N TYR A 852 18.49 8.41 16.67
CA TYR A 852 18.05 9.64 16.02
C TYR A 852 16.86 10.32 16.72
N ALA A 853 16.05 9.53 17.43
CA ALA A 853 14.97 10.04 18.26
C ALA A 853 15.49 10.86 19.46
N ASN A 854 16.73 10.66 19.91
CA ASN A 854 17.29 11.36 21.06
C ASN A 854 17.53 12.84 20.76
N ALA A 855 16.78 13.73 21.40
CA ALA A 855 16.92 15.16 21.14
C ALA A 855 16.39 16.03 22.27
N LEU A 856 16.91 17.25 22.33
CA LEU A 856 16.32 18.37 23.03
C LEU A 856 15.45 19.15 22.04
N SER A 857 14.16 19.32 22.34
CA SER A 857 13.20 20.01 21.48
C SER A 857 12.55 21.18 22.21
N LEU A 858 12.48 22.34 21.56
CA LEU A 858 11.79 23.54 22.04
C LEU A 858 10.76 23.95 20.98
N ARG A 859 9.50 24.13 21.41
CA ARG A 859 8.43 24.67 20.59
C ARG A 859 7.85 25.89 21.28
N VAL A 860 7.75 27.00 20.57
CA VAL A 860 7.10 28.22 21.06
C VAL A 860 6.08 28.65 20.02
N ARG A 861 4.83 28.83 20.41
CA ARG A 861 3.73 29.33 19.59
C ARG A 861 3.21 30.62 20.20
N HIS A 862 3.09 31.67 19.41
CA HIS A 862 2.50 32.93 19.79
C HIS A 862 1.43 33.34 18.77
N ALA A 863 0.20 33.54 19.21
CA ALA A 863 -0.91 33.98 18.38
C ALA A 863 -1.52 35.26 18.95
N GLU A 864 -1.81 36.22 18.07
CA GLU A 864 -2.59 37.42 18.41
C GLU A 864 -3.91 37.36 17.65
N PHE A 865 -4.99 37.09 18.36
CA PHE A 865 -6.32 36.95 17.79
C PHE A 865 -7.14 38.23 17.96
N LEU A 866 -7.98 38.50 16.95
CA LEU A 866 -9.01 39.53 17.00
C LEU A 866 -10.38 38.85 17.04
N ASN A 867 -11.23 39.27 17.96
CA ASN A 867 -12.59 38.76 18.09
C ASN A 867 -13.53 39.53 17.15
N LEU A 868 -14.25 38.79 16.31
CA LEU A 868 -15.07 39.36 15.23
C LEU A 868 -16.34 40.08 15.71
N LEU A 869 -16.84 39.77 16.91
CA LEU A 869 -18.16 40.22 17.39
C LEU A 869 -18.12 41.25 18.55
N PRO A 870 -17.07 41.33 19.39
CA PRO A 870 -16.86 42.40 20.37
C PRO A 870 -15.58 43.25 20.14
N LEU A 871 -14.85 43.09 19.02
CA LEU A 871 -13.60 43.84 18.72
C LEU A 871 -12.53 43.79 19.85
N THR A 872 -12.49 42.71 20.62
CA THR A 872 -11.44 42.46 21.63
C THR A 872 -10.26 41.74 21.01
N SER A 873 -9.08 41.83 21.64
CA SER A 873 -7.91 41.04 21.25
C SER A 873 -7.62 39.95 22.28
N GLU A 874 -7.13 38.80 21.85
CA GLU A 874 -6.66 37.73 22.72
C GLU A 874 -5.24 37.35 22.31
N ARG A 875 -4.32 37.27 23.26
CA ARG A 875 -2.95 36.82 23.03
C ARG A 875 -2.75 35.46 23.65
N ASN A 876 -2.19 34.54 22.88
CA ASN A 876 -1.89 33.17 23.31
C ASN A 876 -0.42 32.87 23.10
N LEU A 877 0.24 32.47 24.18
CA LEU A 877 1.62 31.99 24.18
C LEU A 877 1.64 30.56 24.72
N ARG A 878 2.14 29.62 23.93
CA ARG A 878 2.40 28.25 24.37
C ARG A 878 3.86 27.90 24.12
N ALA A 879 4.57 27.45 25.13
CA ALA A 879 5.94 26.98 25.02
C ALA A 879 6.07 25.57 25.61
N THR A 880 6.73 24.66 24.91
CA THR A 880 7.09 23.32 25.39
C THR A 880 8.57 23.07 25.17
N LEU A 881 9.23 22.54 26.21
CA LEU A 881 10.60 22.05 26.18
C LEU A 881 10.54 20.56 26.54
N ASP A 882 10.99 19.72 25.62
CA ASP A 882 10.94 18.27 25.73
C ASP A 882 12.36 17.71 25.54
N ILE A 883 12.72 16.68 26.30
CA ILE A 883 13.91 15.87 26.03
C ILE A 883 13.43 14.48 25.66
N ASP A 884 13.74 14.00 24.47
CA ASP A 884 13.51 12.61 24.07
C ASP A 884 14.78 11.79 24.36
N LEU A 885 14.66 10.73 25.15
CA LEU A 885 15.73 9.74 25.39
C LEU A 885 15.21 8.34 25.11
N THR A 886 15.85 7.64 24.19
CA THR A 886 15.53 6.27 23.81
C THR A 886 16.39 5.31 24.62
N LEU A 887 15.74 4.45 25.38
CA LEU A 887 16.37 3.37 26.14
C LEU A 887 16.07 2.04 25.45
N PRO A 888 17.09 1.25 25.05
CA PRO A 888 16.86 -0.08 24.49
C PRO A 888 16.29 -0.98 25.59
N PHE A 889 15.13 -1.58 25.33
CA PHE A 889 14.39 -2.43 26.27
C PHE A 889 13.86 -3.68 25.55
N ALA A 890 14.75 -4.54 25.08
CA ALA A 890 14.43 -5.65 24.18
C ALA A 890 13.21 -6.47 24.66
N PRO A 891 12.19 -6.72 23.80
CA PRO A 891 12.08 -6.44 22.35
C PRO A 891 11.43 -5.08 21.99
N HIS A 892 11.54 -4.08 22.87
CA HIS A 892 10.96 -2.74 22.72
C HIS A 892 12.02 -1.65 22.88
N ALA A 893 11.67 -0.42 22.53
CA ALA A 893 12.39 0.78 22.91
C ALA A 893 11.47 1.61 23.81
N LEU A 894 11.98 2.03 24.97
CA LEU A 894 11.27 2.92 25.87
C LEU A 894 11.74 4.34 25.62
N LEU A 895 10.83 5.21 25.18
CA LEU A 895 11.10 6.64 25.04
C LEU A 895 10.73 7.35 26.35
N LEU A 896 11.75 7.79 27.06
CA LEU A 896 11.67 8.62 28.25
C LEU A 896 11.61 10.09 27.84
N ARG A 897 10.54 10.79 28.22
CA ARG A 897 10.27 12.16 27.77
C ARG A 897 9.94 13.11 28.91
N PRO A 898 10.93 13.58 29.68
CA PRO A 898 10.72 14.69 30.58
C PRO A 898 10.38 15.94 29.78
N TYR A 899 9.40 16.71 30.26
CA TYR A 899 8.95 17.92 29.59
C TYR A 899 8.60 19.02 30.58
N LEU A 900 8.70 20.26 30.09
CA LEU A 900 8.26 21.48 30.72
C LEU A 900 7.34 22.21 29.74
N SER A 901 6.15 22.60 30.17
CA SER A 901 5.21 23.37 29.36
C SER A 901 4.72 24.61 30.09
N LEU A 902 4.59 25.70 29.35
CA LEU A 902 4.01 26.96 29.75
C LEU A 902 2.92 27.33 28.75
N GLU A 903 1.74 27.67 29.25
CA GLU A 903 0.65 28.24 28.47
C GLU A 903 0.20 29.53 29.15
N HIS A 904 0.07 30.59 28.37
CA HIS A 904 -0.34 31.90 28.83
C HIS A 904 -1.32 32.52 27.85
N THR A 905 -2.49 32.92 28.35
CA THR A 905 -3.55 33.58 27.58
C THR A 905 -3.90 34.90 28.25
N SER A 906 -4.01 35.98 27.48
CA SER A 906 -4.42 37.29 27.99
C SER A 906 -5.43 37.96 27.07
N MET A 907 -6.50 38.53 27.64
CA MET A 907 -7.50 39.29 26.88
C MET A 907 -7.25 40.80 26.97
N GLY A 908 -7.30 41.48 25.82
CA GLY A 908 -7.21 42.93 25.68
C GLY A 908 -8.58 43.59 25.77
N SER A 909 -9.08 43.75 26.98
CA SER A 909 -10.07 44.77 27.36
C SER A 909 -9.79 45.22 28.81
N ASP A 910 -10.35 46.36 29.25
CA ASP A 910 -10.06 47.08 30.51
C ASP A 910 -10.17 46.28 31.84
N LEU A 911 -10.48 44.98 31.79
CA LEU A 911 -10.50 44.05 32.92
C LEU A 911 -9.50 42.91 32.65
N GLY A 912 -8.22 43.13 32.95
CA GLY A 912 -7.09 42.24 32.67
C GLY A 912 -7.17 40.84 33.28
N GLN A 913 -7.97 39.96 32.70
CA GLN A 913 -7.93 38.52 32.98
C GLN A 913 -6.81 37.88 32.15
N SER A 914 -5.82 37.32 32.85
CA SER A 914 -4.78 36.50 32.25
C SER A 914 -4.77 35.13 32.91
N TYR A 915 -4.61 34.11 32.09
CA TYR A 915 -4.51 32.72 32.52
C TYR A 915 -3.08 32.25 32.27
N THR A 916 -2.47 31.59 33.26
CA THR A 916 -1.17 30.95 33.08
C THR A 916 -1.19 29.56 33.66
N ALA A 917 -0.93 28.56 32.82
CA ALA A 917 -0.76 27.18 33.23
C ALA A 917 0.69 26.74 33.02
N THR A 918 1.25 26.05 34.01
CA THR A 918 2.54 25.39 33.90
C THR A 918 2.41 23.91 34.20
N ALA A 919 3.21 23.10 33.51
CA ALA A 919 3.34 21.69 33.86
C ALA A 919 4.79 21.23 33.68
N ALA A 920 5.23 20.44 34.64
CA ALA A 920 6.47 19.69 34.58
C ALA A 920 6.11 18.21 34.72
N GLY A 921 6.63 17.36 33.85
CA GLY A 921 6.24 15.96 33.87
C GLY A 921 7.19 15.03 33.14
N LEU A 922 6.84 13.76 33.19
CA LEU A 922 7.52 12.68 32.51
C LEU A 922 6.49 11.88 31.72
N ARG A 923 6.71 11.74 30.41
CA ARG A 923 5.97 10.82 29.56
C ARG A 923 6.84 9.61 29.23
N LEU A 924 6.23 8.45 29.27
CA LEU A 924 6.78 7.17 28.87
C LEU A 924 6.02 6.70 27.65
N GLU A 925 6.75 6.29 26.63
CA GLU A 925 6.16 5.78 25.41
C GLU A 925 6.87 4.48 25.04
N LEU A 926 6.09 3.43 24.84
CA LEU A 926 6.60 2.13 24.43
C LEU A 926 6.52 2.05 22.91
N VAL A 927 7.67 1.90 22.27
CA VAL A 927 7.76 1.64 20.83
C VAL A 927 8.22 0.21 20.66
N LYS A 928 7.53 -0.55 19.81
CA LYS A 928 7.96 -1.92 19.49
C LYS A 928 9.31 -1.82 18.76
N ASP A 929 10.31 -2.61 19.15
CA ASP A 929 11.65 -2.54 18.58
C ASP A 929 12.13 -3.99 18.37
N ALA A 930 11.35 -4.73 17.58
CA ALA A 930 11.61 -6.14 17.32
C ALA A 930 12.92 -6.30 16.52
N LEU A 931 13.75 -7.26 16.95
CA LEU A 931 15.07 -7.55 16.40
C LEU A 931 15.03 -8.11 14.97
#